data_AF-A0A9Q0NH67-F1
#
_entry.id   AF-A0A9Q0NH67-F1
#
_cell.length_a   1.000
_cell.length_b   1.000
_cell.length_c   1.000
_cell.angle_alpha   90.00
_cell.angle_beta   90.00
_cell.angle_gamma   90.00
#
_symmetry.space_group_name_H-M   'P 1'
#
loop_
_entity.id
_entity.type
_entity.pdbx_description
1 polymer ?
#
loop_
_entity_poly.entity_id
_entity_poly.type
_entity_poly.pdbx_seq_one_letter_code
_entity_poly.pdbx_strand_id
1 'polypeptide(L)'
;MDGPWNTRRSPVYAKNGMVACSQPLAAEAGLSILKQGGNAADAAVAVAAALNVTQPMSTGLGGDAFVLFFDAVKKEVRGINGSGRCSSDHSIEIFERQGYSELKRPNSLSPLFITVPGAAAAWVDTVEQFGSQKLTLNEILTPAINMAEVGFPVAPVCAYYWKESEDLLRNVANGSEILLNGSAPKEGEIMKMPFLAETLRQLAAHKKKGFYEGRVGEAIVDVVRETGGIMNLKDLESHVSTQDQPVHVNYRGVDVYEMPPNGQGITALLALNILEGFTVKEMEHNSPEHLHVVIESLRLAFADTRFYVADPAIESIPVTGLLSKEYAAERKKLINLQQAISDLEHGHPQNFSNTVYFCVVDGQGNACSFINSVYQGFGTGIVPKGCGFTLQNRGANFSLDRNHINSLQPGKRPYHTIIPGMALKDGELYCPFGVMGGFMQPQGHLQVISNMIDFGMNPQEALDAPRVQIDGGKVTGRVLLEDGISEETAQILGQMGHKEPTVERGWNRTDFGTGQIIVRNPKTGVLCAGSDPRNDGHAIGWEMALPESLLRNYEKFQAKNGIPVFLKGGPMDKVLFGITVGACGLDAAVEKQKLVADDEADNEPDDEQNVSSNAPKTIQTPISPVLSNKIFSSGETSKTQDSSNCSVGKGTSDSGPQSTRLIYLNERRQEKPEFKPKPKKMQRARSLKHHSFLSEVPDVRHMERALLGLLDDFHSGKLKAFGSGCTMEHMTDIREQQENLAKLHFDLGASGDDPLNSNNNMLQLVQKLEKLSVSIEKLHSTNSGI
;
A
#
# COMPACT_ATOMS: atom_id res chain seq x y z
N MET A 1 5.05 9.26 -15.33
CA MET A 1 3.75 8.56 -15.20
C MET A 1 2.77 8.91 -16.32
N ASP A 2 2.80 10.13 -16.86
CA ASP A 2 1.84 10.55 -17.90
C ASP A 2 2.16 9.91 -19.27
N GLY A 3 1.47 8.81 -19.58
CA GLY A 3 1.32 8.31 -20.93
C GLY A 3 0.13 9.00 -21.65
N PRO A 4 0.01 8.88 -22.98
CA PRO A 4 -1.12 9.43 -23.73
C PRO A 4 -2.46 8.72 -23.46
N TRP A 5 -2.49 7.70 -22.58
CA TRP A 5 -3.66 6.87 -22.29
C TRP A 5 -3.82 6.67 -20.77
N ASN A 6 -5.06 6.77 -20.28
CA ASN A 6 -5.39 6.39 -18.92
C ASN A 6 -5.40 4.85 -18.80
N THR A 7 -4.39 4.30 -18.13
CA THR A 7 -4.39 2.88 -17.75
C THR A 7 -5.38 2.62 -16.61
N ARG A 8 -5.86 1.38 -16.50
CA ARG A 8 -6.74 0.91 -15.42
C ARG A 8 -6.26 -0.45 -14.93
N ARG A 9 -6.48 -0.75 -13.66
CA ARG A 9 -6.28 -2.09 -13.10
C ARG A 9 -7.62 -2.66 -12.64
N SER A 10 -7.85 -3.94 -12.89
CA SER A 10 -8.94 -4.66 -12.23
C SER A 10 -8.49 -5.07 -10.82
N PRO A 11 -9.38 -5.08 -9.82
CA PRO A 11 -9.06 -5.67 -8.53
C PRO A 11 -8.72 -7.15 -8.69
N VAL A 12 -7.71 -7.62 -7.94
CA VAL A 12 -7.18 -8.98 -8.01
C VAL A 12 -7.94 -9.87 -7.02
N TYR A 13 -8.38 -11.05 -7.47
CA TYR A 13 -9.14 -12.00 -6.66
C TYR A 13 -8.33 -13.28 -6.40
N ALA A 14 -8.39 -13.79 -5.17
CA ALA A 14 -7.89 -15.10 -4.79
C ALA A 14 -8.54 -15.61 -3.49
N LYS A 15 -8.22 -16.83 -3.05
CA LYS A 15 -8.79 -17.47 -1.85
C LYS A 15 -7.75 -18.04 -0.89
N ASN A 16 -6.62 -18.60 -1.37
CA ASN A 16 -5.65 -19.26 -0.50
C ASN A 16 -4.55 -18.35 0.04
N GLY A 17 -4.38 -17.17 -0.54
CA GLY A 17 -3.47 -16.14 -0.05
C GLY A 17 -3.40 -14.95 -0.99
N MET A 18 -3.11 -13.78 -0.44
CA MET A 18 -2.98 -12.52 -1.19
C MET A 18 -1.91 -11.65 -0.54
N VAL A 19 -1.06 -11.03 -1.37
CA VAL A 19 -0.07 -10.01 -0.97
C VAL A 19 -0.30 -8.77 -1.81
N ALA A 20 -0.40 -7.59 -1.19
CA ALA A 20 -0.52 -6.30 -1.87
C ALA A 20 0.64 -5.40 -1.42
N CYS A 21 1.50 -5.00 -2.36
CA CYS A 21 2.80 -4.39 -2.07
C CYS A 21 3.24 -3.38 -3.13
N SER A 22 3.99 -2.35 -2.73
CA SER A 22 4.56 -1.32 -3.60
C SER A 22 5.63 -1.80 -4.59
N GLN A 23 6.08 -3.06 -4.50
CA GLN A 23 7.11 -3.61 -5.40
C GLN A 23 6.80 -5.06 -5.82
N PRO A 24 6.82 -5.40 -7.13
CA PRO A 24 6.40 -6.72 -7.62
C PRO A 24 7.19 -7.94 -7.11
N LEU A 25 8.51 -7.85 -7.00
CA LEU A 25 9.38 -8.92 -6.52
C LEU A 25 9.23 -9.13 -5.00
N ALA A 26 8.96 -8.06 -4.26
CA ALA A 26 8.62 -8.19 -2.84
C ALA A 26 7.25 -8.84 -2.63
N ALA A 27 6.26 -8.54 -3.48
CA ALA A 27 4.97 -9.23 -3.49
C ALA A 27 5.14 -10.74 -3.77
N GLU A 28 5.98 -11.09 -4.74
CA GLU A 28 6.35 -12.48 -5.07
C GLU A 28 7.02 -13.18 -3.89
N ALA A 29 8.01 -12.54 -3.25
CA ALA A 29 8.68 -13.08 -2.07
C ALA A 29 7.69 -13.46 -0.96
N GLY A 30 6.74 -12.58 -0.63
CA GLY A 30 5.67 -12.88 0.33
C GLY A 30 4.77 -14.04 -0.11
N LEU A 31 4.38 -14.07 -1.39
CA LEU A 31 3.55 -15.15 -1.93
C LEU A 31 4.29 -16.51 -1.93
N SER A 32 5.61 -16.50 -2.14
CA SER A 32 6.45 -17.70 -2.07
C SER A 32 6.45 -18.30 -0.67
N ILE A 33 6.39 -17.48 0.38
CA ILE A 33 6.33 -17.92 1.78
C ILE A 33 4.94 -18.47 2.14
N LEU A 34 3.86 -17.85 1.65
CA LEU A 34 2.51 -18.42 1.77
C LEU A 34 2.41 -19.80 1.09
N LYS A 35 2.99 -19.95 -0.11
CA LYS A 35 3.06 -21.24 -0.84
C LYS A 35 3.88 -22.30 -0.12
N GLN A 36 4.90 -21.91 0.64
CA GLN A 36 5.70 -22.79 1.50
C GLN A 36 4.98 -23.17 2.82
N GLY A 37 3.76 -22.68 3.04
CA GLY A 37 2.94 -23.01 4.20
C GLY A 37 3.06 -22.03 5.38
N GLY A 38 3.81 -20.94 5.20
CA GLY A 38 3.82 -19.80 6.12
C GLY A 38 2.46 -19.09 6.17
N ASN A 39 2.27 -18.27 7.19
CA ASN A 39 1.04 -17.49 7.39
C ASN A 39 1.24 -16.01 7.00
N ALA A 40 0.22 -15.18 7.22
CA ALA A 40 0.28 -13.76 6.88
C ALA A 40 1.43 -12.98 7.55
N ALA A 41 1.86 -13.38 8.76
CA ALA A 41 2.97 -12.73 9.46
C ALA A 41 4.34 -13.15 8.91
N ASP A 42 4.53 -14.46 8.63
CA ASP A 42 5.77 -14.96 8.00
C ASP A 42 5.99 -14.28 6.64
N ALA A 43 4.95 -14.25 5.81
CA ALA A 43 4.98 -13.64 4.50
C ALA A 43 5.18 -12.12 4.57
N ALA A 44 4.59 -11.43 5.54
CA ALA A 44 4.81 -10.00 5.74
C ALA A 44 6.28 -9.67 6.03
N VAL A 45 6.98 -10.47 6.83
CA VAL A 45 8.41 -10.25 7.12
C VAL A 45 9.28 -10.54 5.89
N ALA A 46 8.92 -11.51 5.05
CA ALA A 46 9.59 -11.72 3.77
C ALA A 46 9.40 -10.54 2.79
N VAL A 47 8.20 -9.95 2.75
CA VAL A 47 7.95 -8.72 1.98
C VAL A 47 8.79 -7.55 2.52
N ALA A 48 8.86 -7.36 3.84
CA ALA A 48 9.68 -6.32 4.47
C ALA A 48 11.16 -6.44 4.07
N ALA A 49 11.70 -7.66 4.16
CA ALA A 49 13.08 -7.98 3.81
C ALA A 49 13.36 -7.75 2.32
N ALA A 50 12.46 -8.18 1.43
CA ALA A 50 12.59 -7.95 0.00
C ALA A 50 12.51 -6.46 -0.35
N LEU A 51 11.65 -5.68 0.33
CA LEU A 51 11.58 -4.23 0.13
C LEU A 51 12.84 -3.49 0.60
N ASN A 52 13.56 -3.98 1.62
CA ASN A 52 14.88 -3.45 1.97
C ASN A 52 15.87 -3.59 0.80
N VAL A 53 15.74 -4.64 -0.02
CA VAL A 53 16.58 -4.86 -1.20
C VAL A 53 16.10 -4.04 -2.40
N THR A 54 14.80 -4.09 -2.71
CA THR A 54 14.26 -3.48 -3.94
C THR A 54 13.92 -2.00 -3.85
N GLN A 55 13.58 -1.53 -2.64
CA GLN A 55 13.11 -0.16 -2.38
C GLN A 55 13.84 0.49 -1.16
N PRO A 56 15.19 0.47 -1.09
CA PRO A 56 15.96 0.96 0.06
C PRO A 56 15.83 2.47 0.30
N MET A 57 15.37 3.23 -0.69
CA MET A 57 15.05 4.67 -0.58
C MET A 57 13.73 4.97 0.14
N SER A 58 13.10 3.94 0.73
CA SER A 58 11.85 4.06 1.48
C SER A 58 11.85 3.26 2.79
N THR A 59 12.71 2.25 2.94
CA THR A 59 12.66 1.30 4.06
C THR A 59 13.97 0.56 4.30
N GLY A 60 14.04 -0.11 5.45
CA GLY A 60 15.05 -1.13 5.72
C GLY A 60 15.27 -1.38 7.21
N LEU A 61 16.24 -2.26 7.50
CA LEU A 61 16.68 -2.62 8.85
C LEU A 61 17.18 -1.42 9.66
N GLY A 62 17.75 -0.40 8.99
CA GLY A 62 18.18 0.86 9.62
C GLY A 62 17.05 1.84 9.95
N GLY A 63 15.79 1.44 9.79
CA GLY A 63 14.61 2.22 10.16
C GLY A 63 13.74 1.55 11.24
N ASP A 64 12.49 1.98 11.31
CA ASP A 64 11.48 1.51 12.26
C ASP A 64 10.32 0.81 11.55
N ALA A 65 9.57 -0.02 12.28
CA ALA A 65 8.40 -0.74 11.77
C ALA A 65 7.22 -0.76 12.77
N PHE A 66 5.99 -0.80 12.25
CA PHE A 66 4.77 -1.02 13.01
C PHE A 66 3.93 -2.10 12.32
N VAL A 67 3.20 -2.89 13.12
CA VAL A 67 2.43 -4.04 12.62
C VAL A 67 1.08 -4.12 13.32
N LEU A 68 0.00 -4.28 12.55
CA LEU A 68 -1.28 -4.79 13.05
C LEU A 68 -1.52 -6.19 12.49
N PHE A 69 -1.73 -7.16 13.37
CA PHE A 69 -2.04 -8.54 13.03
C PHE A 69 -3.46 -8.90 13.48
N PHE A 70 -4.30 -9.36 12.55
CA PHE A 70 -5.60 -9.95 12.85
C PHE A 70 -5.48 -11.47 12.92
N ASP A 71 -5.79 -12.02 14.09
CA ASP A 71 -5.86 -13.45 14.35
C ASP A 71 -7.27 -13.96 14.05
N ALA A 72 -7.44 -14.75 12.99
CA ALA A 72 -8.77 -15.17 12.52
C ALA A 72 -9.47 -16.19 13.43
N VAL A 73 -8.71 -16.90 14.28
CA VAL A 73 -9.26 -17.88 15.22
C VAL A 73 -9.83 -17.17 16.44
N LYS A 74 -9.09 -16.20 16.98
CA LYS A 74 -9.50 -15.43 18.16
C LYS A 74 -10.36 -14.20 17.84
N LYS A 75 -10.32 -13.72 16.59
CA LYS A 75 -10.94 -12.47 16.12
C LYS A 75 -10.43 -11.22 16.84
N GLU A 76 -9.12 -11.19 17.13
CA GLU A 76 -8.45 -10.07 17.81
C GLU A 76 -7.46 -9.37 16.87
N VAL A 77 -7.36 -8.04 16.98
CA VAL A 77 -6.27 -7.26 16.38
C VAL A 77 -5.20 -7.01 17.45
N ARG A 78 -3.95 -7.39 17.16
CA ARG A 78 -2.77 -7.20 18.02
C ARG A 78 -1.75 -6.28 17.34
N GLY A 79 -1.06 -5.47 18.12
CA GLY A 79 -0.10 -4.46 17.63
C GLY A 79 1.34 -4.74 18.05
N ILE A 80 2.30 -4.50 17.15
CA ILE A 80 3.74 -4.40 17.48
C ILE A 80 4.23 -3.00 17.11
N ASN A 81 4.84 -2.32 18.09
CA ASN A 81 5.51 -1.03 17.94
C ASN A 81 7.03 -1.24 18.00
N GLY A 82 7.64 -1.25 16.81
CA GLY A 82 9.08 -1.29 16.59
C GLY A 82 9.67 0.09 16.33
N SER A 83 9.21 1.14 17.03
CA SER A 83 9.83 2.47 16.95
C SER A 83 11.02 2.62 17.89
N GLY A 84 12.08 3.21 17.34
CA GLY A 84 13.33 3.53 18.01
C GLY A 84 13.19 4.60 19.08
N ARG A 85 13.95 4.43 20.17
CA ARG A 85 14.23 5.51 21.12
C ARG A 85 15.42 6.32 20.63
N CYS A 86 15.50 7.59 21.00
CA CYS A 86 16.78 8.30 20.96
C CYS A 86 17.73 7.74 22.04
N SER A 87 19.02 8.08 21.92
CA SER A 87 20.04 7.67 22.89
C SER A 87 19.68 8.07 24.33
N SER A 88 20.09 7.26 25.31
CA SER A 88 20.02 7.62 26.74
C SER A 88 20.83 8.87 27.08
N ASP A 89 21.77 9.23 26.22
CA ASP A 89 22.67 10.37 26.40
C ASP A 89 22.18 11.62 25.63
N HIS A 90 21.00 11.55 24.98
CA HIS A 90 20.46 12.67 24.19
C HIS A 90 19.82 13.75 25.05
N SER A 91 20.16 15.01 24.75
CA SER A 91 19.44 16.16 25.31
C SER A 91 19.32 17.34 24.35
N ILE A 92 18.46 18.32 24.67
CA ILE A 92 18.27 19.55 23.87
C ILE A 92 19.52 20.46 23.97
N GLU A 93 20.24 20.43 25.09
CA GLU A 93 21.48 21.17 25.30
C GLU A 93 22.56 20.84 24.25
N ILE A 94 22.53 19.63 23.66
CA ILE A 94 23.43 19.23 22.57
C ILE A 94 23.17 20.07 21.31
N PHE A 95 21.90 20.32 20.98
CA PHE A 95 21.50 21.19 19.88
C PHE A 95 21.82 22.67 20.19
N GLU A 96 21.51 23.13 21.40
CA GLU A 96 21.77 24.52 21.83
C GLU A 96 23.27 24.86 21.77
N ARG A 97 24.15 23.94 22.20
CA ARG A 97 25.62 24.10 22.11
C ARG A 97 26.14 24.21 20.68
N GLN A 98 25.42 23.66 19.69
CA GLN A 98 25.73 23.79 18.27
C GLN A 98 25.03 25.01 17.62
N GLY A 99 24.34 25.84 18.42
CA GLY A 99 23.65 27.04 17.95
C GLY A 99 22.36 26.74 17.19
N TYR A 100 21.71 25.60 17.48
CA TYR A 100 20.39 25.23 16.99
C TYR A 100 19.30 25.50 18.03
N SER A 101 18.05 25.66 17.56
CA SER A 101 16.85 25.83 18.38
C SER A 101 15.62 25.38 17.59
N GLU A 102 14.41 25.44 18.17
CA GLU A 102 13.18 25.10 17.42
C GLU A 102 12.94 26.01 16.19
N LEU A 103 13.34 27.29 16.27
CA LEU A 103 13.26 28.23 15.15
C LEU A 103 14.42 28.07 14.14
N LYS A 104 15.52 27.45 14.56
CA LYS A 104 16.74 27.24 13.76
C LYS A 104 17.23 25.81 13.95
N ARG A 105 16.44 24.86 13.46
CA ARG A 105 16.74 23.42 13.55
C ARG A 105 17.91 23.07 12.63
N PRO A 106 18.68 22.00 12.93
CA PRO A 106 19.60 21.43 11.95
C PRO A 106 18.83 20.84 10.76
N ASN A 107 19.56 20.54 9.69
CA ASN A 107 19.03 19.72 8.59
C ASN A 107 18.45 18.41 9.16
N SER A 108 17.27 17.99 8.70
CA SER A 108 16.63 16.75 9.12
C SER A 108 17.50 15.51 8.89
N LEU A 109 18.47 15.57 7.96
CA LEU A 109 19.43 14.50 7.68
C LEU A 109 20.62 14.44 8.67
N SER A 110 20.65 15.30 9.70
CA SER A 110 21.70 15.31 10.72
C SER A 110 21.79 13.96 11.47
N PRO A 111 23.00 13.45 11.77
CA PRO A 111 23.17 12.22 12.54
C PRO A 111 22.68 12.35 14.00
N LEU A 112 22.46 13.57 14.50
CA LEU A 112 21.74 13.81 15.77
C LEU A 112 20.27 13.34 15.72
N PHE A 113 19.69 13.13 14.54
CA PHE A 113 18.33 12.63 14.39
C PHE A 113 18.24 11.11 14.15
N ILE A 114 19.35 10.38 14.28
CA ILE A 114 19.36 8.91 14.23
C ILE A 114 18.88 8.37 15.60
N THR A 115 17.70 7.77 15.60
CA THR A 115 17.17 6.95 16.71
C THR A 115 17.50 5.48 16.47
N VAL A 116 17.53 4.67 17.53
CA VAL A 116 17.88 3.24 17.46
C VAL A 116 16.97 2.52 16.46
N PRO A 117 17.49 1.91 15.38
CA PRO A 117 16.64 1.25 14.38
C PRO A 117 15.83 0.09 14.97
N GLY A 118 14.50 0.20 14.99
CA GLY A 118 13.61 -0.80 15.59
C GLY A 118 13.07 -1.87 14.63
N ALA A 119 13.26 -1.72 13.31
CA ALA A 119 12.71 -2.64 12.32
C ALA A 119 13.21 -4.09 12.51
N ALA A 120 14.50 -4.29 12.77
CA ALA A 120 15.08 -5.63 12.95
C ALA A 120 14.45 -6.40 14.13
N ALA A 121 14.21 -5.74 15.26
CA ALA A 121 13.50 -6.33 16.39
C ALA A 121 12.05 -6.67 16.02
N ALA A 122 11.33 -5.73 15.39
CA ALA A 122 9.93 -5.92 15.03
C ALA A 122 9.71 -7.06 14.01
N TRP A 123 10.63 -7.25 13.06
CA TRP A 123 10.60 -8.38 12.13
C TRP A 123 10.71 -9.72 12.87
N VAL A 124 11.66 -9.84 13.79
CA VAL A 124 11.83 -11.05 14.63
C VAL A 124 10.60 -11.26 15.52
N ASP A 125 10.15 -10.21 16.21
CA ASP A 125 8.97 -10.26 17.09
C ASP A 125 7.70 -10.66 16.33
N THR A 126 7.54 -10.24 15.08
CA THR A 126 6.38 -10.60 14.23
C THR A 126 6.36 -12.11 13.94
N VAL A 127 7.51 -12.71 13.57
CA VAL A 127 7.62 -14.16 13.35
C VAL A 127 7.47 -14.94 14.66
N GLU A 128 8.08 -14.47 15.76
CA GLU A 128 8.01 -15.17 17.05
C GLU A 128 6.62 -15.13 17.69
N GLN A 129 5.85 -14.06 17.51
CA GLN A 129 4.55 -13.86 18.17
C GLN A 129 3.35 -14.24 17.29
N PHE A 130 3.46 -14.04 15.97
CA PHE A 130 2.36 -14.20 15.01
C PHE A 130 2.67 -15.19 13.87
N GLY A 131 3.93 -15.58 13.66
CA GLY A 131 4.33 -16.49 12.58
C GLY A 131 3.78 -17.91 12.72
N SER A 132 3.76 -18.68 11.62
CA SER A 132 3.13 -20.01 11.57
C SER A 132 3.83 -21.09 12.40
N GLN A 133 5.07 -20.82 12.85
CA GLN A 133 5.98 -21.78 13.47
C GLN A 133 6.35 -22.99 12.58
N LYS A 134 6.05 -22.93 11.27
CA LYS A 134 6.42 -23.98 10.29
C LYS A 134 7.70 -23.66 9.52
N LEU A 135 8.04 -22.38 9.42
CA LEU A 135 9.21 -21.88 8.71
C LEU A 135 10.16 -21.20 9.70
N THR A 136 11.45 -21.38 9.50
CA THR A 136 12.49 -20.67 10.21
C THR A 136 12.62 -19.23 9.70
N LEU A 137 13.16 -18.33 10.53
CA LEU A 137 13.49 -16.97 10.10
C LEU A 137 14.45 -16.96 8.89
N ASN A 138 15.32 -17.95 8.77
CA ASN A 138 16.19 -18.11 7.61
C ASN A 138 15.40 -18.40 6.32
N GLU A 139 14.45 -19.32 6.34
CA GLU A 139 13.59 -19.61 5.18
C GLU A 139 12.75 -18.38 4.79
N ILE A 140 12.23 -17.65 5.78
CA ILE A 140 11.47 -16.40 5.58
C ILE A 140 12.32 -15.30 4.93
N LEU A 141 13.59 -15.14 5.34
CA LEU A 141 14.50 -14.11 4.79
C LEU A 141 15.23 -14.55 3.52
N THR A 142 15.24 -15.84 3.18
CA THR A 142 15.96 -16.40 2.01
C THR A 142 15.62 -15.74 0.67
N PRO A 143 14.35 -15.41 0.34
CA PRO A 143 14.03 -14.70 -0.90
C PRO A 143 14.78 -13.35 -1.04
N ALA A 144 14.84 -12.57 0.05
CA ALA A 144 15.55 -11.30 0.09
C ALA A 144 17.07 -11.47 0.03
N ILE A 145 17.63 -12.45 0.75
CA ILE A 145 19.05 -12.79 0.71
C ILE A 145 19.47 -13.13 -0.73
N ASN A 146 18.74 -14.04 -1.38
CA ASN A 146 19.03 -14.46 -2.76
C ASN A 146 18.96 -13.26 -3.74
N MET A 147 17.94 -12.42 -3.60
CA MET A 147 17.75 -11.23 -4.42
C MET A 147 18.88 -10.21 -4.26
N ALA A 148 19.39 -10.03 -3.03
CA ALA A 148 20.50 -9.15 -2.74
C ALA A 148 21.85 -9.65 -3.29
N GLU A 149 22.10 -10.97 -3.34
CA GLU A 149 23.36 -11.54 -3.87
C GLU A 149 23.38 -11.74 -5.38
N VAL A 150 22.32 -12.35 -5.92
CA VAL A 150 22.19 -12.61 -7.35
C VAL A 150 21.96 -11.29 -8.09
N GLY A 151 21.21 -10.39 -7.47
CA GLY A 151 20.83 -9.07 -7.98
C GLY A 151 19.43 -9.07 -8.60
N PHE A 152 18.87 -7.87 -8.74
CA PHE A 152 17.53 -7.63 -9.27
C PHE A 152 17.52 -6.45 -10.25
N PRO A 153 16.61 -6.43 -11.25
CA PRO A 153 16.43 -5.27 -12.12
C PRO A 153 15.72 -4.14 -11.37
N VAL A 154 16.30 -2.95 -11.38
CA VAL A 154 15.71 -1.77 -10.72
C VAL A 154 14.52 -1.26 -11.53
N ALA A 155 13.38 -1.09 -10.86
CA ALA A 155 12.12 -0.64 -11.46
C ALA A 155 12.06 0.90 -11.62
N PRO A 156 11.19 1.46 -12.49
CA PRO A 156 11.23 2.87 -12.87
C PRO A 156 11.08 3.87 -11.71
N VAL A 157 10.10 3.67 -10.82
CA VAL A 157 9.88 4.59 -9.67
C VAL A 157 11.01 4.45 -8.66
N CYS A 158 11.53 3.23 -8.46
CA CYS A 158 12.71 2.99 -7.63
C CYS A 158 13.96 3.69 -8.20
N ALA A 159 14.22 3.60 -9.51
CA ALA A 159 15.34 4.26 -10.18
C ALA A 159 15.25 5.80 -10.09
N TYR A 160 14.05 6.35 -10.23
CA TYR A 160 13.80 7.79 -10.07
C TYR A 160 14.22 8.30 -8.69
N TYR A 161 13.69 7.72 -7.60
CA TYR A 161 14.04 8.15 -6.24
C TYR A 161 15.48 7.86 -5.85
N TRP A 162 16.08 6.81 -6.41
CA TRP A 162 17.51 6.56 -6.26
C TRP A 162 18.34 7.66 -6.91
N LYS A 163 17.93 8.15 -8.08
CA LYS A 163 18.61 9.23 -8.79
C LYS A 163 18.48 10.58 -8.07
N GLU A 164 17.30 10.91 -7.55
CA GLU A 164 17.08 12.11 -6.71
C GLU A 164 17.96 12.09 -5.45
N SER A 165 18.32 10.90 -4.96
CA SER A 165 19.17 10.72 -3.77
C SER A 165 20.67 10.54 -4.09
N GLU A 166 21.08 10.55 -5.36
CA GLU A 166 22.46 10.21 -5.74
C GLU A 166 23.48 11.18 -5.12
N ASP A 167 23.20 12.49 -5.16
CA ASP A 167 24.10 13.51 -4.61
C ASP A 167 24.19 13.41 -3.08
N LEU A 168 23.14 12.97 -2.39
CA LEU A 168 23.21 12.66 -0.95
C LEU A 168 24.16 11.48 -0.71
N LEU A 169 23.89 10.34 -1.37
CA LEU A 169 24.63 9.09 -1.19
C LEU A 169 26.12 9.20 -1.55
N ARG A 170 26.48 10.07 -2.51
CA ARG A 170 27.87 10.37 -2.85
C ARG A 170 28.64 11.12 -1.75
N ASN A 171 27.96 11.88 -0.89
CA ASN A 171 28.57 12.86 0.02
C ASN A 171 28.41 12.50 1.52
N VAL A 172 27.85 11.33 1.85
CA VAL A 172 27.66 10.83 3.23
C VAL A 172 28.51 9.59 3.51
N ALA A 173 28.75 9.31 4.80
CA ALA A 173 29.60 8.20 5.23
C ALA A 173 29.09 6.85 4.68
N ASN A 174 29.96 6.18 3.92
CA ASN A 174 29.76 4.90 3.23
C ASN A 174 28.53 4.83 2.28
N GLY A 175 27.87 5.94 1.96
CA GLY A 175 26.66 5.95 1.10
C GLY A 175 26.87 5.38 -0.32
N SER A 176 28.11 5.37 -0.79
CA SER A 176 28.53 4.73 -2.04
C SER A 176 28.39 3.20 -2.07
N GLU A 177 28.24 2.52 -0.92
CA GLU A 177 27.87 1.09 -0.86
C GLU A 177 26.47 0.82 -1.45
N ILE A 178 25.63 1.87 -1.53
CA ILE A 178 24.25 1.82 -2.05
C ILE A 178 24.21 2.46 -3.46
N LEU A 179 25.33 2.50 -4.19
CA LEU A 179 25.41 3.02 -5.55
C LEU A 179 26.02 2.00 -6.53
N LEU A 180 25.39 1.85 -7.70
CA LEU A 180 25.88 0.97 -8.76
C LEU A 180 27.07 1.63 -9.47
N ASN A 181 28.28 1.06 -9.29
CA ASN A 181 29.53 1.63 -9.79
C ASN A 181 29.70 3.12 -9.41
N GLY A 182 29.25 3.47 -8.21
CA GLY A 182 29.29 4.83 -7.67
C GLY A 182 28.26 5.80 -8.27
N SER A 183 27.23 5.35 -9.01
CA SER A 183 26.10 6.18 -9.45
C SER A 183 24.75 5.54 -9.09
N ALA A 184 23.64 6.26 -9.16
CA ALA A 184 22.33 5.64 -8.95
C ALA A 184 22.04 4.66 -10.11
N PRO A 185 21.53 3.44 -9.82
CA PRO A 185 21.13 2.49 -10.85
C PRO A 185 19.96 3.04 -11.65
N LYS A 186 19.99 2.83 -12.97
CA LYS A 186 18.89 3.19 -13.87
C LYS A 186 17.84 2.09 -13.92
N GLU A 187 16.68 2.44 -14.48
CA GLU A 187 15.65 1.47 -14.86
C GLU A 187 16.26 0.32 -15.68
N GLY A 188 15.98 -0.91 -15.25
CA GLY A 188 16.45 -2.15 -15.88
C GLY A 188 17.91 -2.53 -15.59
N GLU A 189 18.73 -1.68 -14.97
CA GLU A 189 20.08 -2.06 -14.53
C GLU A 189 19.99 -3.03 -13.33
N ILE A 190 20.91 -4.01 -13.27
CA ILE A 190 20.94 -5.01 -12.19
C ILE A 190 21.71 -4.44 -10.99
N MET A 191 21.01 -4.25 -9.88
CA MET A 191 21.62 -3.88 -8.60
C MET A 191 21.91 -5.12 -7.75
N LYS A 192 23.04 -5.11 -7.02
CA LYS A 192 23.45 -6.15 -6.06
C LYS A 192 23.79 -5.50 -4.73
N MET A 193 23.44 -6.17 -3.63
CA MET A 193 23.62 -5.68 -2.27
C MET A 193 24.22 -6.78 -1.36
N PRO A 194 25.43 -7.29 -1.65
CA PRO A 194 26.01 -8.43 -0.93
C PRO A 194 26.21 -8.17 0.58
N PHE A 195 26.49 -6.92 0.97
CA PHE A 195 26.56 -6.53 2.38
C PHE A 195 25.22 -6.64 3.10
N LEU A 196 24.10 -6.33 2.41
CA LEU A 196 22.76 -6.49 2.96
C LEU A 196 22.38 -7.97 3.08
N ALA A 197 22.73 -8.80 2.10
CA ALA A 197 22.56 -10.25 2.18
C ALA A 197 23.26 -10.85 3.40
N GLU A 198 24.50 -10.43 3.68
CA GLU A 198 25.22 -10.90 4.87
C GLU A 198 24.57 -10.39 6.18
N THR A 199 24.13 -9.13 6.23
CA THR A 199 23.36 -8.60 7.37
C THR A 199 22.07 -9.39 7.61
N LEU A 200 21.34 -9.75 6.54
CA LEU A 200 20.14 -10.58 6.61
C LEU A 200 20.44 -12.01 7.09
N ARG A 201 21.60 -12.59 6.74
CA ARG A 201 22.06 -13.87 7.31
C ARG A 201 22.35 -13.78 8.81
N GLN A 202 23.02 -12.72 9.26
CA GLN A 202 23.29 -12.51 10.69
C GLN A 202 21.97 -12.40 11.48
N LEU A 203 20.99 -11.65 10.96
CA LEU A 203 19.64 -11.58 11.51
C LEU A 203 18.93 -12.95 11.51
N ALA A 204 19.03 -13.72 10.42
CA ALA A 204 18.45 -15.06 10.33
C ALA A 204 19.05 -16.06 11.34
N ALA A 205 20.37 -16.06 11.49
CA ALA A 205 21.11 -17.00 12.34
C ALA A 205 21.07 -16.64 13.83
N HIS A 206 21.07 -15.35 14.18
CA HIS A 206 21.23 -14.88 15.54
C HIS A 206 20.05 -14.02 16.04
N LYS A 207 18.98 -13.90 15.24
CA LYS A 207 17.80 -13.07 15.55
C LYS A 207 18.23 -11.64 15.91
N LYS A 208 17.58 -11.02 16.89
CA LYS A 208 17.88 -9.65 17.35
C LYS A 208 19.37 -9.43 17.63
N LYS A 209 20.07 -10.41 18.24
CA LYS A 209 21.51 -10.32 18.53
C LYS A 209 22.37 -10.14 17.28
N GLY A 210 21.96 -10.70 16.13
CA GLY A 210 22.67 -10.54 14.85
C GLY A 210 22.61 -9.12 14.27
N PHE A 211 21.79 -8.24 14.84
CA PHE A 211 21.66 -6.83 14.45
C PHE A 211 22.09 -5.85 15.55
N TYR A 212 21.66 -6.08 16.79
CA TYR A 212 21.93 -5.17 17.91
C TYR A 212 23.26 -5.43 18.65
N GLU A 213 23.89 -6.60 18.45
CA GLU A 213 25.18 -6.98 19.05
C GLU A 213 26.23 -7.25 17.95
N GLY A 214 27.52 -7.25 18.32
CA GLY A 214 28.64 -7.62 17.43
C GLY A 214 28.73 -6.76 16.15
N ARG A 215 29.14 -7.38 15.03
CA ARG A 215 29.50 -6.70 13.76
C ARG A 215 28.55 -5.59 13.34
N VAL A 216 27.24 -5.83 13.40
CA VAL A 216 26.24 -4.87 12.91
C VAL A 216 26.02 -3.74 13.93
N GLY A 217 25.89 -4.09 15.22
CA GLY A 217 25.74 -3.09 16.29
C GLY A 217 26.95 -2.16 16.41
N GLU A 218 28.16 -2.74 16.36
CA GLU A 218 29.43 -2.01 16.35
C GLU A 218 29.51 -1.05 15.14
N ALA A 219 29.26 -1.53 13.92
CA ALA A 219 29.31 -0.70 12.72
C ALA A 219 28.29 0.46 12.70
N ILE A 220 27.11 0.27 13.33
CA ILE A 220 26.13 1.35 13.51
C ILE A 220 26.69 2.43 14.46
N VAL A 221 27.18 2.02 15.64
CA VAL A 221 27.68 2.94 16.67
C VAL A 221 28.91 3.71 16.17
N ASP A 222 29.82 3.03 15.47
CA ASP A 222 31.02 3.63 14.91
C ASP A 222 30.67 4.73 13.89
N VAL A 223 29.84 4.43 12.87
CA VAL A 223 29.51 5.43 11.84
C VAL A 223 28.67 6.59 12.40
N VAL A 224 27.80 6.34 13.38
CA VAL A 224 27.05 7.39 14.07
C VAL A 224 27.99 8.33 14.82
N ARG A 225 29.00 7.80 15.52
CA ARG A 225 29.97 8.61 16.26
C ARG A 225 30.96 9.35 15.35
N GLU A 226 31.47 8.68 14.31
CA GLU A 226 32.33 9.29 13.28
C GLU A 226 31.66 10.51 12.62
N THR A 227 30.34 10.46 12.43
CA THR A 227 29.56 11.55 11.83
C THR A 227 29.07 12.61 12.83
N GLY A 228 29.32 12.44 14.14
CA GLY A 228 28.95 13.41 15.18
C GLY A 228 27.57 13.19 15.80
N GLY A 229 26.92 12.05 15.53
CA GLY A 229 25.82 11.53 16.33
C GLY A 229 26.32 10.94 17.66
N ILE A 230 25.38 10.58 18.54
CA ILE A 230 25.67 10.31 19.96
C ILE A 230 25.31 8.91 20.45
N MET A 231 24.74 8.07 19.59
CA MET A 231 24.32 6.71 19.96
C MET A 231 25.49 5.89 20.50
N ASN A 232 25.20 5.06 21.49
CA ASN A 232 26.14 4.12 22.10
C ASN A 232 25.64 2.67 21.94
N LEU A 233 26.50 1.68 22.16
CA LEU A 233 26.13 0.26 21.97
C LEU A 233 25.03 -0.20 22.93
N LYS A 234 24.99 0.35 24.15
CA LYS A 234 23.95 0.05 25.14
C LYS A 234 22.56 0.55 24.69
N ASP A 235 22.47 1.63 23.90
CA ASP A 235 21.23 2.07 23.28
C ASP A 235 20.68 1.00 22.30
N LEU A 236 21.56 0.34 21.55
CA LEU A 236 21.19 -0.77 20.65
C LEU A 236 20.83 -2.04 21.43
N GLU A 237 21.70 -2.48 22.35
CA GLU A 237 21.51 -3.70 23.15
C GLU A 237 20.23 -3.67 24.01
N SER A 238 19.81 -2.48 24.45
CA SER A 238 18.58 -2.30 25.24
C SER A 238 17.31 -2.12 24.40
N HIS A 239 17.40 -2.17 23.07
CA HIS A 239 16.23 -2.00 22.21
C HIS A 239 15.26 -3.18 22.31
N VAL A 240 13.99 -2.85 22.55
CA VAL A 240 12.86 -3.77 22.46
C VAL A 240 11.68 -3.11 21.74
N SER A 241 11.03 -3.88 20.86
CA SER A 241 9.68 -3.56 20.39
C SER A 241 8.67 -3.76 21.53
N THR A 242 7.56 -3.03 21.50
CA THR A 242 6.47 -3.20 22.48
C THR A 242 5.23 -3.81 21.83
N GLN A 243 4.51 -4.66 22.57
CA GLN A 243 3.18 -5.13 22.20
C GLN A 243 2.18 -4.09 22.70
N ASP A 244 1.63 -3.31 21.78
CA ASP A 244 0.74 -2.21 22.11
C ASP A 244 -0.69 -2.61 21.70
N GLN A 245 -1.68 -2.39 22.56
CA GLN A 245 -3.07 -2.68 22.25
C GLN A 245 -3.58 -1.69 21.17
N PRO A 246 -4.04 -2.17 20.00
CA PRO A 246 -4.56 -1.30 18.95
C PRO A 246 -5.79 -0.52 19.41
N VAL A 247 -5.90 0.72 18.94
CA VAL A 247 -7.00 1.65 19.21
C VAL A 247 -7.91 1.72 17.99
N HIS A 248 -9.21 1.95 18.18
CA HIS A 248 -10.16 1.97 17.08
C HIS A 248 -11.29 2.96 17.28
N VAL A 249 -11.99 3.26 16.18
CA VAL A 249 -13.34 3.84 16.21
C VAL A 249 -14.25 3.03 15.30
N ASN A 250 -15.54 2.94 15.67
CA ASN A 250 -16.55 2.46 14.74
C ASN A 250 -16.89 3.59 13.76
N TYR A 251 -16.75 3.37 12.46
CA TYR A 251 -17.18 4.25 11.39
C TYR A 251 -18.28 3.54 10.60
N ARG A 252 -19.54 3.94 10.83
CA ARG A 252 -20.74 3.42 10.14
C ARG A 252 -20.86 1.88 10.14
N GLY A 253 -20.53 1.24 11.27
CA GLY A 253 -20.58 -0.21 11.43
C GLY A 253 -19.31 -0.97 11.00
N VAL A 254 -18.20 -0.26 10.76
CA VAL A 254 -16.86 -0.86 10.54
C VAL A 254 -15.93 -0.35 11.64
N ASP A 255 -15.31 -1.25 12.38
CA ASP A 255 -14.32 -0.89 13.40
C ASP A 255 -12.95 -0.70 12.73
N VAL A 256 -12.50 0.55 12.66
CA VAL A 256 -11.23 0.93 12.03
C VAL A 256 -10.16 1.04 13.11
N TYR A 257 -9.15 0.18 13.04
CA TYR A 257 -8.04 0.06 13.98
C TYR A 257 -6.77 0.70 13.45
N GLU A 258 -6.05 1.33 14.37
CA GLU A 258 -4.73 1.93 14.18
C GLU A 258 -3.83 1.58 15.37
N MET A 259 -2.52 1.76 15.21
CA MET A 259 -1.60 1.73 16.35
C MET A 259 -1.82 2.94 17.27
N PRO A 260 -1.70 2.79 18.59
CA PRO A 260 -1.76 3.92 19.52
C PRO A 260 -0.56 4.88 19.33
N PRO A 261 -0.58 6.05 20.00
CA PRO A 261 0.63 6.85 20.21
C PRO A 261 1.82 5.98 20.65
N ASN A 262 3.06 6.25 20.25
CA ASN A 262 3.60 7.42 19.54
C ASN A 262 3.29 7.53 18.04
N GLY A 263 2.55 6.58 17.46
CA GLY A 263 2.09 6.65 16.07
C GLY A 263 1.01 7.72 15.83
N GLN A 264 0.94 8.24 14.61
CA GLN A 264 -0.07 9.24 14.21
C GLN A 264 -1.42 8.65 13.76
N GLY A 265 -1.67 7.35 13.94
CA GLY A 265 -2.87 6.68 13.41
C GLY A 265 -4.16 7.23 14.01
N ILE A 266 -4.08 7.69 15.27
CA ILE A 266 -5.15 8.42 15.96
C ILE A 266 -5.68 9.64 15.17
N THR A 267 -4.88 10.26 14.29
CA THR A 267 -5.36 11.33 13.39
C THR A 267 -6.43 10.83 12.42
N ALA A 268 -6.25 9.64 11.83
CA ALA A 268 -7.23 9.06 10.91
C ALA A 268 -8.52 8.72 11.66
N LEU A 269 -8.41 8.12 12.85
CA LEU A 269 -9.55 7.78 13.70
C LEU A 269 -10.32 9.02 14.16
N LEU A 270 -9.64 10.08 14.60
CA LEU A 270 -10.23 11.38 14.95
C LEU A 270 -11.01 11.97 13.76
N ALA A 271 -10.37 12.02 12.59
CA ALA A 271 -10.99 12.61 11.41
C ALA A 271 -12.18 11.79 10.90
N LEU A 272 -12.11 10.45 10.94
CA LEU A 272 -13.24 9.55 10.65
C LEU A 272 -14.40 9.78 11.64
N ASN A 273 -14.11 9.88 12.94
CA ASN A 273 -15.12 10.18 13.97
C ASN A 273 -15.84 11.51 13.72
N ILE A 274 -15.12 12.56 13.30
CA ILE A 274 -15.72 13.87 12.96
C ILE A 274 -16.54 13.76 11.66
N LEU A 275 -15.98 13.11 10.64
CA LEU A 275 -16.58 12.95 9.32
C LEU A 275 -17.87 12.11 9.36
N GLU A 276 -17.96 11.13 10.26
CA GLU A 276 -19.15 10.27 10.42
C GLU A 276 -20.42 11.08 10.67
N GLY A 277 -20.29 12.22 11.36
CA GLY A 277 -21.42 13.10 11.64
C GLY A 277 -22.02 13.79 10.41
N PHE A 278 -21.39 13.74 9.24
CA PHE A 278 -21.91 14.28 7.97
C PHE A 278 -22.48 13.17 7.08
N THR A 279 -23.45 13.51 6.23
CA THR A 279 -24.07 12.58 5.28
C THR A 279 -23.23 12.45 3.99
N VAL A 280 -21.97 12.01 4.14
CA VAL A 280 -20.97 11.95 3.05
C VAL A 280 -21.49 11.21 1.81
N LYS A 281 -22.23 10.11 2.01
CA LYS A 281 -22.86 9.31 0.95
C LYS A 281 -23.86 10.07 0.05
N GLU A 282 -24.40 11.20 0.51
CA GLU A 282 -25.30 12.06 -0.29
C GLU A 282 -24.56 13.16 -1.06
N MET A 283 -23.26 13.33 -0.82
CA MET A 283 -22.41 14.26 -1.56
C MET A 283 -21.88 13.58 -2.83
N GLU A 284 -21.60 14.38 -3.88
CA GLU A 284 -20.88 13.87 -5.05
C GLU A 284 -19.40 13.62 -4.68
N HIS A 285 -18.84 12.49 -5.12
CA HIS A 285 -17.45 12.15 -4.82
C HIS A 285 -16.51 13.21 -5.41
N ASN A 286 -15.56 13.68 -4.59
CA ASN A 286 -14.65 14.79 -4.93
C ASN A 286 -15.33 16.12 -5.34
N SER A 287 -16.59 16.35 -4.98
CA SER A 287 -17.21 17.68 -5.06
C SER A 287 -16.56 18.68 -4.07
N PRO A 288 -16.75 20.00 -4.25
CA PRO A 288 -16.27 20.99 -3.29
C PRO A 288 -16.79 20.75 -1.86
N GLU A 289 -18.06 20.36 -1.71
CA GLU A 289 -18.71 20.10 -0.42
C GLU A 289 -18.11 18.86 0.26
N HIS A 290 -17.91 17.78 -0.51
CA HIS A 290 -17.26 16.55 -0.04
C HIS A 290 -15.83 16.84 0.43
N LEU A 291 -15.03 17.48 -0.43
CA LEU A 291 -13.63 17.77 -0.13
C LEU A 291 -13.50 18.75 1.04
N HIS A 292 -14.39 19.74 1.15
CA HIS A 292 -14.41 20.68 2.27
C HIS A 292 -14.57 19.96 3.62
N VAL A 293 -15.59 19.09 3.78
CA VAL A 293 -15.79 18.39 5.06
C VAL A 293 -14.65 17.40 5.37
N VAL A 294 -14.03 16.80 4.35
CA VAL A 294 -12.83 15.96 4.50
C VAL A 294 -11.63 16.79 4.98
N ILE A 295 -11.35 17.93 4.33
CA ILE A 295 -10.24 18.83 4.68
C ILE A 295 -10.40 19.36 6.11
N GLU A 296 -11.58 19.87 6.48
CA GLU A 296 -11.79 20.47 7.81
C GLU A 296 -11.76 19.42 8.93
N SER A 297 -12.29 18.20 8.68
CA SER A 297 -12.17 17.08 9.62
C SER A 297 -10.71 16.69 9.88
N LEU A 298 -9.90 16.62 8.81
CA LEU A 298 -8.46 16.35 8.91
C LEU A 298 -7.70 17.48 9.59
N ARG A 299 -8.03 18.75 9.35
CA ARG A 299 -7.40 19.91 10.00
C ARG A 299 -7.59 19.87 11.52
N LEU A 300 -8.81 19.63 11.98
CA LEU A 300 -9.11 19.49 13.42
C LEU A 300 -8.35 18.31 14.03
N ALA A 301 -8.38 17.14 13.38
CA ALA A 301 -7.65 15.96 13.84
C ALA A 301 -6.13 16.17 13.90
N PHE A 302 -5.53 16.85 12.93
CA PHE A 302 -4.10 17.20 12.94
C PHE A 302 -3.74 18.18 14.05
N ALA A 303 -4.60 19.17 14.34
CA ALA A 303 -4.39 20.08 15.47
C ALA A 303 -4.29 19.31 16.79
N ASP A 304 -5.29 18.46 17.08
CA ASP A 304 -5.32 17.66 18.30
C ASP A 304 -4.15 16.67 18.36
N THR A 305 -3.86 15.99 17.25
CA THR A 305 -2.73 15.04 17.17
C THR A 305 -1.40 15.74 17.46
N ARG A 306 -1.16 16.94 16.90
CA ARG A 306 0.09 17.69 17.14
C ARG A 306 0.22 18.16 18.59
N PHE A 307 -0.90 18.44 19.25
CA PHE A 307 -0.93 18.86 20.65
C PHE A 307 -0.79 17.70 21.65
N TYR A 308 -1.35 16.51 21.35
CA TYR A 308 -1.44 15.41 22.31
C TYR A 308 -0.50 14.20 22.05
N VAL A 309 -0.01 13.97 20.82
CA VAL A 309 0.74 12.73 20.51
C VAL A 309 2.23 12.87 20.79
N ALA A 310 2.71 11.99 21.68
CA ALA A 310 4.11 11.80 22.05
C ALA A 310 4.34 10.32 22.46
N ASP A 311 5.47 10.02 23.10
CA ASP A 311 5.75 8.70 23.69
C ASP A 311 4.86 8.43 24.92
N PRO A 312 3.93 7.45 24.89
CA PRO A 312 3.07 7.13 26.03
C PRO A 312 3.83 6.52 27.22
N ALA A 313 5.09 6.12 27.05
CA ALA A 313 5.92 5.67 28.16
C ALA A 313 6.42 6.83 29.05
N ILE A 314 6.25 8.08 28.60
CA ILE A 314 6.70 9.30 29.29
C ILE A 314 5.54 10.27 29.50
N GLU A 315 4.68 10.44 28.49
CA GLU A 315 3.60 11.43 28.47
C GLU A 315 2.21 10.77 28.62
N SER A 316 1.31 11.37 29.40
CA SER A 316 -0.05 10.86 29.58
C SER A 316 -1.00 11.38 28.49
N ILE A 317 -1.42 10.51 27.57
CA ILE A 317 -2.22 10.90 26.39
C ILE A 317 -3.69 10.48 26.59
N PRO A 318 -4.67 11.40 26.48
CA PRO A 318 -6.08 11.12 26.78
C PRO A 318 -6.82 10.40 25.63
N VAL A 319 -6.27 9.29 25.14
CA VAL A 319 -6.72 8.58 23.92
C VAL A 319 -8.22 8.27 23.93
N THR A 320 -8.77 7.75 25.05
CA THR A 320 -10.20 7.43 25.18
C THR A 320 -11.09 8.67 25.05
N GLY A 321 -10.65 9.83 25.55
CA GLY A 321 -11.38 11.08 25.42
C GLY A 321 -11.34 11.61 23.98
N LEU A 322 -10.15 11.59 23.36
CA LEU A 322 -9.94 11.99 21.97
C LEU A 322 -10.78 11.15 20.99
N LEU A 323 -10.90 9.84 21.21
CA LEU A 323 -11.66 8.93 20.35
C LEU A 323 -13.15 8.79 20.72
N SER A 324 -13.65 9.57 21.70
CA SER A 324 -15.07 9.57 22.07
C SER A 324 -15.96 10.20 21.00
N LYS A 325 -17.22 9.74 20.91
CA LYS A 325 -18.21 10.30 19.98
C LYS A 325 -18.67 11.69 20.43
N GLU A 326 -18.66 11.94 21.73
CA GLU A 326 -18.97 13.21 22.37
C GLU A 326 -17.97 14.28 21.94
N TYR A 327 -16.66 14.01 22.06
CA TYR A 327 -15.61 14.92 21.61
C TYR A 327 -15.67 15.13 20.09
N ALA A 328 -15.87 14.07 19.30
CA ALA A 328 -16.06 14.21 17.85
C ALA A 328 -17.23 15.15 17.49
N ALA A 329 -18.35 15.05 18.21
CA ALA A 329 -19.50 15.93 18.03
C ALA A 329 -19.23 17.39 18.50
N GLU A 330 -18.32 17.61 19.45
CA GLU A 330 -17.83 18.96 19.79
C GLU A 330 -16.94 19.53 18.70
N ARG A 331 -15.95 18.77 18.22
CA ARG A 331 -15.04 19.19 17.15
C ARG A 331 -15.80 19.48 15.84
N LYS A 332 -16.79 18.64 15.50
CA LYS A 332 -17.66 18.86 14.33
C LYS A 332 -18.35 20.24 14.32
N LYS A 333 -18.75 20.79 15.48
CA LYS A 333 -19.42 22.10 15.57
C LYS A 333 -18.53 23.28 15.11
N LEU A 334 -17.22 23.06 15.00
CA LEU A 334 -16.26 24.06 14.52
C LEU A 334 -16.18 24.13 12.99
N ILE A 335 -16.75 23.14 12.27
CA ILE A 335 -16.77 23.10 10.81
C ILE A 335 -17.96 23.92 10.30
N ASN A 336 -17.66 25.06 9.67
CA ASN A 336 -18.63 25.85 8.92
C ASN A 336 -18.63 25.36 7.47
N LEU A 337 -19.74 24.74 7.02
CA LEU A 337 -19.90 24.13 5.69
C LEU A 337 -19.63 25.07 4.49
N GLN A 338 -19.56 26.39 4.72
CA GLN A 338 -19.31 27.40 3.68
C GLN A 338 -17.98 28.14 3.86
N GLN A 339 -17.24 27.91 4.94
CA GLN A 339 -16.02 28.66 5.24
C GLN A 339 -14.99 27.81 6.01
N ALA A 340 -13.78 27.73 5.46
CA ALA A 340 -12.64 27.07 6.05
C ALA A 340 -12.14 27.76 7.33
N ILE A 341 -11.66 26.97 8.29
CA ILE A 341 -11.06 27.42 9.55
C ILE A 341 -9.77 28.23 9.26
N SER A 342 -9.72 29.48 9.77
CA SER A 342 -8.61 30.43 9.57
C SER A 342 -7.55 30.41 10.68
N ASP A 343 -7.97 30.23 11.95
CA ASP A 343 -7.14 30.56 13.11
C ASP A 343 -6.87 29.36 14.04
N LEU A 344 -5.71 28.73 13.88
CA LEU A 344 -4.99 27.96 14.91
C LEU A 344 -3.47 28.07 14.65
N GLU A 345 -2.71 28.60 15.60
CA GLU A 345 -1.23 28.63 15.55
C GLU A 345 -0.59 27.46 16.31
N HIS A 346 0.40 26.79 15.70
CA HIS A 346 1.55 26.16 16.37
C HIS A 346 2.62 25.67 15.37
N GLY A 347 3.79 25.27 15.89
CA GLY A 347 5.10 25.16 15.21
C GLY A 347 5.31 24.07 14.13
N HIS A 348 6.58 23.86 13.75
CA HIS A 348 6.97 23.34 12.44
C HIS A 348 8.04 22.22 12.44
N PRO A 349 7.65 20.93 12.40
CA PRO A 349 8.49 19.89 11.82
C PRO A 349 8.53 20.00 10.28
N GLN A 350 9.56 19.44 9.65
CA GLN A 350 9.71 19.43 8.18
C GLN A 350 8.85 18.32 7.52
N ASN A 351 8.39 18.58 6.29
CA ASN A 351 7.21 17.94 5.67
C ASN A 351 7.52 16.87 4.59
N PHE A 352 8.43 15.93 4.79
CA PHE A 352 8.66 14.86 3.80
C PHE A 352 8.87 13.50 4.48
N SER A 353 8.48 12.40 3.83
CA SER A 353 8.73 11.03 4.31
C SER A 353 8.53 10.02 3.17
N ASN A 354 9.50 9.14 2.96
CA ASN A 354 9.40 7.97 2.09
C ASN A 354 9.29 6.72 2.98
N THR A 355 8.36 5.83 2.62
CA THR A 355 7.93 4.73 3.48
C THR A 355 7.58 3.56 2.56
N VAL A 356 7.52 2.32 3.08
CA VAL A 356 6.80 1.23 2.42
C VAL A 356 5.68 0.71 3.31
N TYR A 357 4.54 0.40 2.68
CA TYR A 357 3.39 -0.25 3.27
C TYR A 357 2.97 -1.39 2.37
N PHE A 358 2.57 -2.48 3.00
CA PHE A 358 2.07 -3.66 2.32
C PHE A 358 1.17 -4.43 3.29
N CYS A 359 0.31 -5.27 2.74
CA CYS A 359 -0.49 -6.19 3.53
C CYS A 359 -0.52 -7.59 2.93
N VAL A 360 -0.77 -8.54 3.82
CA VAL A 360 -0.90 -9.95 3.50
C VAL A 360 -2.17 -10.48 4.16
N VAL A 361 -2.94 -11.29 3.45
CA VAL A 361 -4.01 -12.11 4.01
C VAL A 361 -3.79 -13.55 3.59
N ASP A 362 -3.79 -14.47 4.55
CA ASP A 362 -3.63 -15.91 4.27
C ASP A 362 -4.96 -16.64 4.12
N GLY A 363 -4.93 -17.87 3.59
CA GLY A 363 -6.12 -18.70 3.38
C GLY A 363 -6.81 -19.21 4.66
N GLN A 364 -6.23 -18.98 5.85
CA GLN A 364 -6.91 -19.20 7.13
C GLN A 364 -7.69 -17.94 7.56
N GLY A 365 -7.46 -16.80 6.89
CA GLY A 365 -8.10 -15.52 7.14
C GLY A 365 -7.31 -14.59 8.05
N ASN A 366 -6.10 -14.97 8.50
CA ASN A 366 -5.27 -14.04 9.26
C ASN A 366 -4.79 -12.93 8.33
N ALA A 367 -4.63 -11.73 8.88
CA ALA A 367 -4.12 -10.59 8.13
C ALA A 367 -2.98 -9.90 8.85
N CYS A 368 -1.99 -9.47 8.08
CA CYS A 368 -0.89 -8.64 8.56
C CYS A 368 -0.90 -7.33 7.77
N SER A 369 -1.15 -6.23 8.46
CA SER A 369 -0.99 -4.85 7.97
C SER A 369 0.34 -4.34 8.50
N PHE A 370 1.30 -4.07 7.61
CA PHE A 370 2.70 -3.89 7.98
C PHE A 370 3.28 -2.65 7.30
N ILE A 371 4.00 -1.84 8.08
CA ILE A 371 4.62 -0.62 7.60
C ILE A 371 6.04 -0.46 8.13
N ASN A 372 6.98 -0.01 7.30
CA ASN A 372 8.40 0.07 7.64
C ASN A 372 9.05 1.25 6.90
N SER A 373 9.92 2.02 7.56
CA SER A 373 10.56 3.20 6.95
C SER A 373 11.76 3.75 7.69
N VAL A 374 12.70 4.30 6.91
CA VAL A 374 13.86 5.09 7.34
C VAL A 374 13.57 6.61 7.47
N TYR A 375 12.29 6.99 7.51
CA TYR A 375 11.73 8.34 7.46
C TYR A 375 11.85 9.06 6.11
N GLN A 376 12.94 9.76 5.78
CA GLN A 376 13.03 10.61 4.58
C GLN A 376 13.96 10.03 3.52
N GLY A 377 13.46 9.63 2.35
CA GLY A 377 14.26 8.98 1.31
C GLY A 377 15.08 7.81 1.89
N PHE A 378 16.40 7.85 1.71
CA PHE A 378 17.36 6.94 2.34
C PHE A 378 17.63 7.21 3.84
N GLY A 379 16.73 7.89 4.55
CA GLY A 379 17.00 8.45 5.88
C GLY A 379 18.11 9.49 5.80
N THR A 380 19.10 9.40 6.68
CA THR A 380 20.33 10.23 6.61
C THR A 380 21.21 9.93 5.39
N GLY A 381 20.99 8.81 4.70
CA GLY A 381 21.89 8.28 3.68
C GLY A 381 23.18 7.64 4.24
N ILE A 382 23.48 7.81 5.53
CA ILE A 382 24.65 7.22 6.19
C ILE A 382 24.48 5.70 6.26
N VAL A 383 25.53 4.97 5.88
CA VAL A 383 25.55 3.49 5.86
C VAL A 383 26.53 2.98 6.92
N PRO A 384 26.11 2.08 7.83
CA PRO A 384 27.03 1.31 8.67
C PRO A 384 27.91 0.44 7.76
N LYS A 385 29.23 0.65 7.85
CA LYS A 385 30.21 0.14 6.88
C LYS A 385 30.09 -1.37 6.67
N GLY A 386 29.95 -1.80 5.42
CA GLY A 386 29.82 -3.21 5.05
C GLY A 386 28.52 -3.87 5.54
N CYS A 387 27.49 -3.11 5.89
CA CYS A 387 26.19 -3.64 6.33
C CYS A 387 25.06 -3.50 5.29
N GLY A 388 25.21 -2.61 4.29
CA GLY A 388 24.33 -2.55 3.11
C GLY A 388 22.93 -1.96 3.34
N PHE A 389 22.71 -1.17 4.39
CA PHE A 389 21.47 -0.42 4.63
C PHE A 389 21.79 0.99 5.14
N THR A 390 20.86 1.94 5.01
CA THR A 390 21.03 3.31 5.51
C THR A 390 20.33 3.54 6.85
N LEU A 391 20.83 4.49 7.64
CA LEU A 391 20.28 4.85 8.95
C LEU A 391 19.18 5.92 8.83
N GLN A 392 18.05 5.68 9.50
CA GLN A 392 16.92 6.59 9.54
C GLN A 392 17.24 7.93 10.19
N ASN A 393 16.43 8.95 9.86
CA ASN A 393 16.49 10.27 10.46
C ASN A 393 15.23 10.63 11.29
N ARG A 394 14.59 9.62 11.87
CA ARG A 394 13.29 9.71 12.56
C ARG A 394 13.26 10.69 13.73
N GLY A 395 14.38 10.91 14.41
CA GLY A 395 14.52 11.90 15.49
C GLY A 395 14.20 13.33 15.05
N ALA A 396 14.20 13.62 13.75
CA ALA A 396 13.81 14.92 13.20
C ALA A 396 12.35 15.30 13.51
N ASN A 397 11.52 14.34 13.97
CA ASN A 397 10.16 14.58 14.45
C ASN A 397 10.05 15.08 15.89
N PHE A 398 11.10 15.03 16.72
CA PHE A 398 11.06 15.67 18.05
C PHE A 398 10.95 17.19 17.92
N SER A 399 10.25 17.86 18.83
CA SER A 399 10.40 19.31 19.01
C SER A 399 11.67 19.61 19.81
N LEU A 400 12.33 20.72 19.49
CA LEU A 400 13.40 21.31 20.29
C LEU A 400 12.86 22.41 21.24
N ASP A 401 11.55 22.69 21.23
CA ASP A 401 10.91 23.43 22.32
C ASP A 401 10.73 22.50 23.52
N ARG A 402 11.33 22.88 24.65
CA ARG A 402 11.32 22.15 25.92
C ARG A 402 9.92 22.02 26.51
N ASN A 403 8.99 22.90 26.15
CA ASN A 403 7.61 22.90 26.65
C ASN A 403 6.64 22.05 25.81
N HIS A 404 7.08 21.57 24.65
CA HIS A 404 6.26 20.75 23.77
C HIS A 404 6.15 19.31 24.32
N ILE A 405 4.97 18.67 24.25
CA ILE A 405 4.78 17.30 24.76
C ILE A 405 5.68 16.27 24.06
N ASN A 406 5.90 16.46 22.75
CA ASN A 406 6.88 15.72 21.95
C ASN A 406 8.28 16.40 21.93
N SER A 407 8.68 17.06 23.03
CA SER A 407 10.05 17.54 23.21
C SER A 407 11.05 16.39 23.26
N LEU A 408 12.26 16.62 22.76
CA LEU A 408 13.35 15.66 22.85
C LEU A 408 13.79 15.46 24.31
N GLN A 409 13.77 14.21 24.75
CA GLN A 409 14.20 13.78 26.09
C GLN A 409 14.97 12.45 25.94
N PRO A 410 16.00 12.18 26.77
CA PRO A 410 16.81 10.96 26.63
C PRO A 410 15.98 9.68 26.75
N GLY A 411 16.22 8.71 25.86
CA GLY A 411 15.49 7.44 25.83
C GLY A 411 14.01 7.52 25.40
N LYS A 412 13.52 8.69 24.95
CA LYS A 412 12.15 8.87 24.44
C LYS A 412 12.02 8.36 23.01
N ARG A 413 10.83 7.92 22.59
CA ARG A 413 10.46 7.71 21.19
C ARG A 413 9.95 9.02 20.56
N PRO A 414 10.34 9.38 19.33
CA PRO A 414 9.77 10.53 18.63
C PRO A 414 8.32 10.25 18.21
N TYR A 415 7.54 11.32 18.01
CA TYR A 415 6.32 11.28 17.20
C TYR A 415 6.56 10.53 15.89
N HIS A 416 5.71 9.56 15.59
CA HIS A 416 5.96 8.61 14.52
C HIS A 416 4.91 8.71 13.42
N THR A 417 5.37 8.93 12.17
CA THR A 417 4.45 9.12 11.05
C THR A 417 3.88 7.81 10.52
N ILE A 418 4.59 6.69 10.61
CA ILE A 418 4.15 5.45 9.95
C ILE A 418 2.99 4.78 10.68
N ILE A 419 1.94 4.46 9.94
CA ILE A 419 0.68 3.93 10.46
C ILE A 419 0.18 2.73 9.61
N PRO A 420 0.04 1.53 10.18
CA PRO A 420 -0.65 0.41 9.54
C PRO A 420 -2.14 0.39 9.94
N GLY A 421 -3.06 0.32 8.97
CA GLY A 421 -4.49 0.26 9.22
C GLY A 421 -5.06 -1.16 9.15
N MET A 422 -6.05 -1.46 9.99
CA MET A 422 -6.81 -2.72 9.96
C MET A 422 -8.29 -2.41 10.19
N ALA A 423 -9.20 -2.97 9.40
CA ALA A 423 -10.63 -2.76 9.55
C ALA A 423 -11.35 -4.09 9.78
N LEU A 424 -12.25 -4.13 10.77
CA LEU A 424 -13.15 -5.25 11.05
C LEU A 424 -14.61 -4.84 10.82
N LYS A 425 -15.45 -5.80 10.45
CA LYS A 425 -16.90 -5.61 10.36
C LYS A 425 -17.60 -6.81 10.99
N ASP A 426 -18.53 -6.54 11.90
CA ASP A 426 -19.23 -7.59 12.69
C ASP A 426 -18.26 -8.56 13.41
N GLY A 427 -17.08 -8.06 13.82
CA GLY A 427 -15.99 -8.85 14.43
C GLY A 427 -15.18 -9.73 13.46
N GLU A 428 -15.49 -9.72 12.15
CA GLU A 428 -14.74 -10.40 11.10
C GLU A 428 -13.76 -9.44 10.41
N LEU A 429 -12.71 -9.97 9.79
CA LEU A 429 -11.82 -9.18 8.94
C LEU A 429 -12.58 -8.55 7.78
N TYR A 430 -12.56 -7.22 7.71
CA TYR A 430 -12.97 -6.48 6.52
C TYR A 430 -11.77 -6.26 5.58
N CYS A 431 -10.71 -5.57 6.04
CA CYS A 431 -9.45 -5.44 5.29
C CYS A 431 -8.26 -4.97 6.16
N PRO A 432 -7.02 -5.46 5.95
CA PRO A 432 -5.84 -4.63 6.15
C PRO A 432 -5.74 -3.57 5.05
N PHE A 433 -5.39 -2.34 5.42
CA PHE A 433 -5.27 -1.21 4.49
C PHE A 433 -4.21 -0.22 4.96
N GLY A 434 -3.69 0.58 4.02
CA GLY A 434 -2.78 1.67 4.33
C GLY A 434 -2.42 2.48 3.10
N VAL A 435 -2.03 3.73 3.30
CA VAL A 435 -1.64 4.68 2.23
C VAL A 435 -0.39 5.43 2.64
N MET A 436 0.65 5.42 1.81
CA MET A 436 1.98 6.00 2.10
C MET A 436 2.02 7.53 2.17
N GLY A 437 3.17 8.08 2.61
CA GLY A 437 3.54 9.48 2.39
C GLY A 437 3.67 10.37 3.64
N GLY A 438 4.17 9.86 4.76
CA GLY A 438 4.36 10.68 5.97
C GLY A 438 3.05 11.26 6.49
N PHE A 439 2.93 12.59 6.52
CA PHE A 439 1.68 13.26 6.90
C PHE A 439 0.52 13.07 5.90
N MET A 440 0.75 12.48 4.71
CA MET A 440 -0.35 12.01 3.86
C MET A 440 -1.08 10.81 4.45
N GLN A 441 -0.40 9.96 5.24
CA GLN A 441 -0.94 8.65 5.61
C GLN A 441 -2.32 8.75 6.31
N PRO A 442 -2.57 9.59 7.34
CA PRO A 442 -3.91 9.70 7.92
C PRO A 442 -4.98 10.21 6.96
N GLN A 443 -4.57 11.05 6.01
CA GLN A 443 -5.46 11.66 5.01
C GLN A 443 -5.85 10.61 3.97
N GLY A 444 -4.90 9.80 3.52
CA GLY A 444 -5.14 8.65 2.66
C GLY A 444 -5.96 7.57 3.35
N HIS A 445 -5.69 7.26 4.63
CA HIS A 445 -6.43 6.28 5.42
C HIS A 445 -7.93 6.66 5.53
N LEU A 446 -8.23 7.91 5.88
CA LEU A 446 -9.60 8.41 5.89
C LEU A 446 -10.25 8.31 4.50
N GLN A 447 -9.55 8.75 3.45
CA GLN A 447 -10.10 8.77 2.08
C GLN A 447 -10.41 7.36 1.57
N VAL A 448 -9.49 6.38 1.70
CA VAL A 448 -9.75 5.02 1.19
C VAL A 448 -10.84 4.29 1.99
N ILE A 449 -10.93 4.53 3.29
CA ILE A 449 -11.99 3.95 4.14
C ILE A 449 -13.35 4.56 3.78
N SER A 450 -13.45 5.89 3.64
CA SER A 450 -14.69 6.56 3.22
C SER A 450 -15.08 6.17 1.78
N ASN A 451 -14.13 6.09 0.85
CA ASN A 451 -14.36 5.60 -0.52
C ASN A 451 -15.02 4.20 -0.54
N MET A 452 -14.55 3.27 0.29
CA MET A 452 -15.13 1.92 0.37
C MET A 452 -16.47 1.87 1.14
N ILE A 453 -16.66 2.70 2.17
CA ILE A 453 -17.83 2.62 3.08
C ILE A 453 -18.99 3.52 2.64
N ASP A 454 -18.72 4.80 2.34
CA ASP A 454 -19.75 5.76 1.93
C ASP A 454 -20.13 5.59 0.47
N PHE A 455 -19.12 5.45 -0.41
CA PHE A 455 -19.29 5.41 -1.86
C PHE A 455 -19.32 3.99 -2.43
N GLY A 456 -19.05 2.96 -1.62
CA GLY A 456 -19.15 1.55 -2.01
C GLY A 456 -18.09 1.09 -3.03
N MET A 457 -16.99 1.82 -3.16
CA MET A 457 -15.91 1.49 -4.11
C MET A 457 -15.23 0.17 -3.75
N ASN A 458 -14.81 -0.59 -4.77
CA ASN A 458 -13.94 -1.75 -4.57
C ASN A 458 -12.50 -1.31 -4.20
N PRO A 459 -11.61 -2.19 -3.67
CA PRO A 459 -10.31 -1.77 -3.16
C PRO A 459 -9.37 -1.18 -4.22
N GLN A 460 -9.52 -1.52 -5.51
CA GLN A 460 -8.74 -0.86 -6.57
C GLN A 460 -9.34 0.49 -6.94
N GLU A 461 -10.68 0.62 -7.03
CA GLU A 461 -11.35 1.90 -7.26
C GLU A 461 -11.04 2.92 -6.16
N ALA A 462 -11.08 2.49 -4.89
CA ALA A 462 -10.78 3.34 -3.74
C ALA A 462 -9.34 3.85 -3.73
N LEU A 463 -8.40 3.12 -4.36
CA LEU A 463 -7.00 3.51 -4.53
C LEU A 463 -6.75 4.35 -5.79
N ASP A 464 -7.43 4.02 -6.90
CA ASP A 464 -7.35 4.74 -8.17
C ASP A 464 -7.94 6.16 -8.06
N ALA A 465 -8.94 6.35 -7.18
CA ALA A 465 -9.57 7.63 -6.89
C ALA A 465 -8.56 8.78 -6.68
N PRO A 466 -8.74 9.95 -7.33
CA PRO A 466 -7.95 11.15 -7.06
C PRO A 466 -8.11 11.60 -5.61
N ARG A 467 -7.01 12.03 -4.98
CA ARG A 467 -6.98 12.41 -3.56
C ARG A 467 -6.84 13.92 -3.35
N VAL A 468 -7.24 14.35 -2.16
CA VAL A 468 -6.87 15.64 -1.56
C VAL A 468 -5.79 15.42 -0.51
N GLN A 469 -4.88 16.39 -0.40
CA GLN A 469 -3.86 16.46 0.64
C GLN A 469 -3.76 17.88 1.20
N ILE A 470 -3.71 18.00 2.53
CA ILE A 470 -3.24 19.20 3.22
C ILE A 470 -1.73 19.10 3.37
N ASP A 471 -0.99 20.06 2.82
CA ASP A 471 0.48 20.12 2.80
C ASP A 471 1.06 19.93 4.22
N GLY A 472 1.69 18.77 4.43
CA GLY A 472 2.28 18.32 5.68
C GLY A 472 1.32 18.16 6.86
N GLY A 473 0.01 18.03 6.64
CA GLY A 473 -0.97 17.90 7.73
C GLY A 473 -0.89 19.08 8.71
N LYS A 474 -0.85 20.31 8.17
CA LYS A 474 -0.84 21.57 8.91
C LYS A 474 -2.23 22.20 8.82
N VAL A 475 -2.76 22.76 9.91
CA VAL A 475 -4.09 23.42 9.89
C VAL A 475 -4.15 24.49 8.78
N THR A 476 -3.14 25.34 8.73
CA THR A 476 -2.95 26.40 7.72
C THR A 476 -2.15 25.94 6.49
N GLY A 477 -2.05 24.62 6.27
CA GLY A 477 -1.42 24.02 5.10
C GLY A 477 -2.16 24.37 3.81
N ARG A 478 -1.42 24.38 2.70
CA ARG A 478 -2.00 24.48 1.35
C ARG A 478 -2.81 23.23 1.05
N VAL A 479 -3.86 23.36 0.24
CA VAL A 479 -4.64 22.22 -0.26
C VAL A 479 -4.07 21.81 -1.61
N LEU A 480 -3.62 20.57 -1.72
CA LEU A 480 -3.20 19.95 -2.96
C LEU A 480 -4.30 18.96 -3.38
N LEU A 481 -4.58 18.90 -4.67
CA LEU A 481 -5.60 18.06 -5.29
C LEU A 481 -4.93 17.26 -6.40
N GLU A 482 -5.26 15.99 -6.59
CA GLU A 482 -4.74 15.24 -7.74
C GLU A 482 -5.46 15.55 -9.04
N ASP A 483 -4.74 15.33 -10.15
CA ASP A 483 -5.35 15.17 -11.46
C ASP A 483 -6.53 14.17 -11.44
N GLY A 484 -7.63 14.57 -12.06
CA GLY A 484 -8.96 13.98 -11.91
C GLY A 484 -9.89 14.77 -11.00
N ILE A 485 -9.39 15.66 -10.14
CA ILE A 485 -10.16 16.72 -9.48
C ILE A 485 -10.13 17.97 -10.37
N SER A 486 -11.25 18.66 -10.50
CA SER A 486 -11.37 19.78 -11.44
C SER A 486 -10.73 21.08 -10.91
N GLU A 487 -10.23 21.92 -11.82
CA GLU A 487 -9.76 23.29 -11.49
C GLU A 487 -10.91 24.17 -10.95
N GLU A 488 -12.15 23.88 -11.31
CA GLU A 488 -13.36 24.53 -10.77
C GLU A 488 -13.56 24.16 -9.30
N THR A 489 -13.40 22.88 -8.95
CA THR A 489 -13.40 22.41 -7.56
C THR A 489 -12.31 23.12 -6.74
N ALA A 490 -11.10 23.25 -7.30
CA ALA A 490 -10.01 24.00 -6.66
C ALA A 490 -10.38 25.48 -6.42
N GLN A 491 -10.99 26.13 -7.40
CA GLN A 491 -11.45 27.52 -7.29
C GLN A 491 -12.55 27.71 -6.23
N ILE A 492 -13.54 26.80 -6.17
CA ILE A 492 -14.61 26.87 -5.17
C ILE A 492 -14.05 26.65 -3.77
N LEU A 493 -13.16 25.67 -3.56
CA LEU A 493 -12.45 25.50 -2.29
C LEU A 493 -11.65 26.76 -1.90
N GLY A 494 -11.05 27.45 -2.87
CA GLY A 494 -10.37 28.73 -2.66
C GLY A 494 -11.32 29.85 -2.23
N GLN A 495 -12.52 29.91 -2.80
CA GLN A 495 -13.58 30.85 -2.41
C GLN A 495 -14.13 30.57 -1.00
N MET A 496 -14.16 29.30 -0.59
CA MET A 496 -14.46 28.88 0.80
C MET A 496 -13.33 29.22 1.78
N GLY A 497 -12.18 29.72 1.31
CA GLY A 497 -11.04 30.12 2.14
C GLY A 497 -9.99 29.03 2.37
N HIS A 498 -10.05 27.90 1.66
CA HIS A 498 -8.93 26.95 1.67
C HIS A 498 -7.69 27.59 1.02
N LYS A 499 -6.52 27.33 1.60
CA LYS A 499 -5.27 28.00 1.21
C LYS A 499 -4.70 27.40 -0.07
N GLU A 500 -4.54 28.24 -1.10
CA GLU A 500 -3.87 27.93 -2.37
C GLU A 500 -4.22 26.53 -2.94
N PRO A 501 -5.50 26.20 -3.23
CA PRO A 501 -5.87 24.93 -3.83
C PRO A 501 -5.23 24.77 -5.21
N THR A 502 -4.49 23.70 -5.43
CA THR A 502 -3.74 23.44 -6.68
C THR A 502 -3.94 22.00 -7.15
N VAL A 503 -4.10 21.81 -8.47
CA VAL A 503 -4.23 20.48 -9.09
C VAL A 503 -2.86 20.00 -9.57
N GLU A 504 -2.34 18.97 -8.91
CA GLU A 504 -1.02 18.39 -9.12
C GLU A 504 -1.02 17.29 -10.18
N ARG A 505 0.00 17.29 -11.04
CA ARG A 505 0.05 16.47 -12.27
C ARG A 505 1.41 15.78 -12.41
N GLY A 506 1.46 14.72 -13.23
CA GLY A 506 2.70 13.98 -13.47
C GLY A 506 3.32 13.39 -12.21
N TRP A 507 4.61 13.60 -12.03
CA TRP A 507 5.35 13.06 -10.88
C TRP A 507 4.91 13.64 -9.53
N ASN A 508 4.35 14.86 -9.48
CA ASN A 508 3.84 15.45 -8.22
C ASN A 508 2.71 14.61 -7.60
N ARG A 509 2.04 13.76 -8.39
CA ARG A 509 1.03 12.82 -7.88
C ARG A 509 1.59 11.79 -6.89
N THR A 510 2.90 11.57 -6.83
CA THR A 510 3.50 10.68 -5.82
C THR A 510 3.36 11.21 -4.39
N ASP A 511 3.19 12.52 -4.22
CA ASP A 511 3.06 13.14 -2.89
C ASP A 511 1.77 12.72 -2.19
N PHE A 512 0.74 12.32 -2.95
CA PHE A 512 -0.56 11.82 -2.47
C PHE A 512 -0.52 10.34 -2.05
N GLY A 513 0.69 9.78 -1.91
CA GLY A 513 0.91 8.46 -1.36
C GLY A 513 0.65 7.31 -2.33
N THR A 514 0.90 6.12 -1.81
CA THR A 514 0.72 4.84 -2.50
C THR A 514 0.00 3.91 -1.53
N GLY A 515 -1.21 3.44 -1.84
CA GLY A 515 -1.94 2.52 -0.98
C GLY A 515 -1.95 1.06 -1.42
N GLN A 516 -2.25 0.18 -0.47
CA GLN A 516 -2.48 -1.25 -0.67
C GLN A 516 -3.70 -1.67 0.17
N ILE A 517 -4.60 -2.49 -0.37
CA ILE A 517 -5.81 -2.93 0.34
C ILE A 517 -6.12 -4.38 -0.05
N ILE A 518 -6.47 -5.22 0.93
CA ILE A 518 -7.02 -6.56 0.68
C ILE A 518 -8.35 -6.70 1.44
N VAL A 519 -9.48 -6.65 0.74
CA VAL A 519 -10.80 -6.92 1.31
C VAL A 519 -11.05 -8.42 1.38
N ARG A 520 -11.53 -8.92 2.52
CA ARG A 520 -11.99 -10.31 2.69
C ARG A 520 -13.51 -10.37 2.77
N ASN A 521 -14.13 -11.24 1.98
CA ASN A 521 -15.52 -11.61 2.16
C ASN A 521 -15.64 -12.66 3.29
N PRO A 522 -16.29 -12.37 4.43
CA PRO A 522 -16.33 -13.29 5.56
C PRO A 522 -17.18 -14.54 5.31
N LYS A 523 -18.13 -14.48 4.36
CA LYS A 523 -19.02 -15.62 4.04
C LYS A 523 -18.37 -16.62 3.08
N THR A 524 -17.59 -16.14 2.12
CA THR A 524 -16.99 -17.00 1.07
C THR A 524 -15.49 -17.26 1.26
N GLY A 525 -14.83 -16.47 2.12
CA GLY A 525 -13.38 -16.46 2.29
C GLY A 525 -12.61 -15.86 1.11
N VAL A 526 -13.30 -15.32 0.10
CA VAL A 526 -12.67 -14.71 -1.09
C VAL A 526 -11.99 -13.40 -0.70
N LEU A 527 -10.78 -13.22 -1.20
CA LEU A 527 -9.94 -12.03 -1.09
C LEU A 527 -10.07 -11.21 -2.39
N CYS A 528 -10.19 -9.90 -2.25
CA CYS A 528 -10.25 -8.92 -3.33
C CYS A 528 -9.26 -7.81 -3.00
N ALA A 529 -8.30 -7.53 -3.89
CA ALA A 529 -7.18 -6.66 -3.56
C ALA A 529 -6.93 -5.57 -4.60
N GLY A 530 -6.43 -4.43 -4.13
CA GLY A 530 -5.99 -3.31 -4.93
C GLY A 530 -4.57 -2.88 -4.56
N SER A 531 -3.83 -2.42 -5.57
CA SER A 531 -2.52 -1.76 -5.42
C SER A 531 -2.53 -0.47 -6.21
N ASP A 532 -2.12 0.61 -5.54
CA ASP A 532 -2.14 1.96 -6.10
C ASP A 532 -1.25 2.10 -7.36
N PRO A 533 -1.76 2.66 -8.46
CA PRO A 533 -1.02 2.83 -9.71
C PRO A 533 0.06 3.91 -9.66
N ARG A 534 0.17 4.69 -8.57
CA ARG A 534 1.21 5.71 -8.34
C ARG A 534 2.59 5.11 -8.00
N ASN A 535 2.77 3.79 -8.09
CA ASN A 535 4.04 3.10 -7.81
C ASN A 535 4.18 1.81 -8.65
N ASP A 536 5.37 1.21 -8.66
CA ASP A 536 5.71 0.02 -9.46
C ASP A 536 4.90 -1.25 -9.07
N GLY A 537 4.33 -1.25 -7.86
CA GLY A 537 3.72 -2.39 -7.17
C GLY A 537 2.50 -3.04 -7.82
N HIS A 538 2.07 -4.17 -7.26
CA HIS A 538 0.81 -4.83 -7.59
C HIS A 538 0.30 -5.70 -6.41
N ALA A 539 -0.97 -6.11 -6.50
CA ALA A 539 -1.50 -7.19 -5.68
C ALA A 539 -1.36 -8.53 -6.41
N ILE A 540 -0.92 -9.56 -5.71
CA ILE A 540 -0.74 -10.91 -6.24
C ILE A 540 -1.41 -11.93 -5.32
N GLY A 541 -2.21 -12.81 -5.92
CA GLY A 541 -2.98 -13.84 -5.23
C GLY A 541 -2.57 -15.24 -5.64
N TRP A 542 -2.92 -16.22 -4.82
CA TRP A 542 -2.70 -17.64 -5.11
C TRP A 542 -3.93 -18.50 -4.79
N GLU A 543 -4.19 -19.46 -5.68
CA GLU A 543 -5.15 -20.55 -5.53
C GLU A 543 -4.39 -21.87 -5.39
N MET A 544 -4.76 -22.70 -4.41
CA MET A 544 -4.28 -24.08 -4.37
C MET A 544 -4.85 -24.86 -5.56
N ALA A 545 -3.96 -25.46 -6.35
CA ALA A 545 -4.33 -26.66 -7.09
C ALA A 545 -4.82 -27.73 -6.09
N LEU A 546 -5.78 -28.55 -6.52
CA LEU A 546 -6.53 -29.57 -5.76
C LEU A 546 -5.90 -30.01 -4.42
N PRO A 547 -6.69 -30.09 -3.31
CA PRO A 547 -6.19 -30.53 -2.00
C PRO A 547 -5.32 -31.78 -2.10
N GLU A 548 -4.24 -31.86 -1.31
CA GLU A 548 -3.24 -32.93 -1.45
C GLU A 548 -3.84 -34.34 -1.32
N SER A 549 -4.93 -34.48 -0.55
CA SER A 549 -5.74 -35.70 -0.48
C SER A 549 -6.47 -36.04 -1.80
N LEU A 550 -6.99 -35.04 -2.51
CA LEU A 550 -7.60 -35.16 -3.83
C LEU A 550 -6.54 -35.43 -4.91
N LEU A 551 -5.37 -34.78 -4.86
CA LEU A 551 -4.24 -35.12 -5.73
C LEU A 551 -3.80 -36.57 -5.51
N ARG A 552 -3.54 -37.00 -4.28
CA ARG A 552 -3.19 -38.40 -3.97
C ARG A 552 -4.30 -39.39 -4.33
N ASN A 553 -5.58 -39.01 -4.25
CA ASN A 553 -6.69 -39.84 -4.70
C ASN A 553 -6.77 -39.90 -6.24
N TYR A 554 -6.44 -38.82 -6.93
CA TYR A 554 -6.35 -38.76 -8.39
C TYR A 554 -5.14 -39.55 -8.91
N GLU A 555 -3.98 -39.47 -8.26
CA GLU A 555 -2.81 -40.33 -8.53
C GLU A 555 -3.13 -41.82 -8.33
N LYS A 556 -3.82 -42.17 -7.22
CA LYS A 556 -4.32 -43.53 -6.99
C LYS A 556 -5.32 -43.98 -8.06
N PHE A 557 -6.20 -43.09 -8.51
CA PHE A 557 -7.14 -43.35 -9.60
C PHE A 557 -6.41 -43.54 -10.93
N GLN A 558 -5.41 -42.72 -11.26
CA GLN A 558 -4.58 -42.88 -12.45
C GLN A 558 -3.84 -44.21 -12.42
N ALA A 559 -3.17 -44.54 -11.31
CA ALA A 559 -2.47 -45.80 -11.12
C ALA A 559 -3.41 -47.03 -11.22
N LYS A 560 -4.63 -46.94 -10.67
CA LYS A 560 -5.63 -48.02 -10.74
C LYS A 560 -6.16 -48.25 -12.15
N ASN A 561 -6.26 -47.20 -12.97
CA ASN A 561 -6.84 -47.26 -14.32
C ASN A 561 -5.78 -47.25 -15.45
N GLY A 562 -4.49 -47.42 -15.12
CA GLY A 562 -3.41 -47.46 -16.11
C GLY A 562 -3.15 -46.14 -16.85
N ILE A 563 -3.61 -45.00 -16.29
CA ILE A 563 -3.39 -43.67 -16.87
C ILE A 563 -1.94 -43.25 -16.57
N PRO A 564 -1.11 -42.93 -17.58
CA PRO A 564 0.30 -42.60 -17.36
C PRO A 564 0.47 -41.30 -16.56
N VAL A 565 1.25 -41.37 -15.48
CA VAL A 565 1.58 -40.23 -14.62
C VAL A 565 2.72 -39.42 -15.24
N PHE A 566 2.39 -38.31 -15.89
CA PHE A 566 3.34 -37.39 -16.54
C PHE A 566 4.08 -36.44 -15.57
N LEU A 567 4.38 -36.86 -14.33
CA LEU A 567 5.10 -36.04 -13.34
C LEU A 567 6.14 -36.83 -12.54
N LYS A 568 7.37 -36.88 -13.08
CA LYS A 568 8.60 -37.06 -12.30
C LYS A 568 9.76 -36.27 -12.93
N GLY A 569 9.96 -35.03 -12.46
CA GLY A 569 11.18 -34.25 -12.72
C GLY A 569 10.96 -32.74 -12.85
N GLY A 570 11.46 -31.97 -11.88
CA GLY A 570 11.52 -30.50 -11.92
C GLY A 570 10.56 -29.79 -10.93
N PRO A 571 10.84 -28.52 -10.57
CA PRO A 571 10.00 -27.73 -9.68
C PRO A 571 8.61 -27.45 -10.29
N MET A 572 7.66 -27.06 -9.43
CA MET A 572 6.20 -27.03 -9.64
C MET A 572 5.68 -25.99 -10.67
N ASP A 573 6.25 -25.96 -11.87
CA ASP A 573 5.80 -25.12 -13.01
C ASP A 573 5.45 -26.00 -14.23
N LYS A 574 4.38 -26.80 -14.11
CA LYS A 574 3.61 -27.42 -15.23
C LYS A 574 2.41 -28.24 -14.74
N VAL A 575 1.34 -27.56 -14.30
CA VAL A 575 0.00 -28.18 -14.19
C VAL A 575 -1.06 -27.25 -14.78
N LEU A 576 -1.06 -27.11 -16.12
CA LEU A 576 -2.18 -26.51 -16.87
C LEU A 576 -2.40 -27.15 -18.26
N PHE A 577 -2.16 -28.46 -18.37
CA PHE A 577 -2.57 -29.28 -19.52
C PHE A 577 -3.03 -30.65 -19.00
N GLY A 578 -4.34 -30.87 -18.96
CA GLY A 578 -4.91 -32.13 -18.45
C GLY A 578 -6.42 -32.16 -18.23
N ILE A 579 -7.07 -30.99 -18.07
CA ILE A 579 -8.52 -30.93 -17.79
C ILE A 579 -9.37 -31.14 -19.06
N THR A 580 -8.83 -30.89 -20.26
CA THR A 580 -9.57 -30.95 -21.54
C THR A 580 -9.90 -32.36 -22.05
N VAL A 581 -9.43 -33.44 -21.39
CA VAL A 581 -9.68 -34.84 -21.83
C VAL A 581 -10.72 -35.55 -20.96
N GLY A 582 -11.17 -34.95 -19.85
CA GLY A 582 -12.17 -35.55 -18.95
C GLY A 582 -13.63 -35.46 -19.44
N ALA A 583 -13.95 -34.50 -20.32
CA ALA A 583 -15.33 -34.18 -20.68
C ALA A 583 -16.00 -35.18 -21.64
N CYS A 584 -15.24 -35.98 -22.39
CA CYS A 584 -15.79 -36.99 -23.32
C CYS A 584 -15.99 -38.38 -22.68
N GLY A 585 -15.75 -38.53 -21.37
CA GLY A 585 -15.78 -39.82 -20.67
C GLY A 585 -17.01 -40.10 -19.81
N LEU A 586 -17.85 -39.09 -19.52
CA LEU A 586 -18.99 -39.25 -18.61
C LEU A 586 -20.29 -39.69 -19.30
N ASP A 587 -20.56 -39.28 -20.54
CA ASP A 587 -21.82 -39.60 -21.21
C ASP A 587 -22.01 -41.11 -21.46
N ALA A 588 -20.91 -41.84 -21.73
CA ALA A 588 -20.92 -43.29 -21.92
C ALA A 588 -21.21 -44.09 -20.62
N ALA A 589 -21.17 -43.46 -19.45
CA ALA A 589 -21.49 -44.10 -18.17
C ALA A 589 -22.98 -43.96 -17.80
N VAL A 590 -23.66 -42.91 -18.27
CA VAL A 590 -25.07 -42.64 -17.96
C VAL A 590 -26.02 -43.54 -18.77
N GLU A 591 -25.63 -43.94 -19.98
CA GLU A 591 -26.47 -44.78 -20.85
C GLU A 591 -26.56 -46.25 -20.40
N LYS A 592 -25.63 -46.72 -19.56
CA LYS A 592 -25.63 -48.11 -19.02
C LYS A 592 -26.44 -48.30 -17.72
N GLN A 593 -27.01 -47.24 -17.14
CA GLN A 593 -27.86 -47.32 -15.95
C GLN A 593 -29.36 -47.16 -16.24
N LYS A 594 -29.78 -47.11 -17.51
CA LYS A 594 -31.20 -47.01 -17.94
C LYS A 594 -31.82 -48.32 -18.47
N LEU A 595 -31.18 -49.47 -18.21
CA LEU A 595 -31.67 -50.80 -18.67
C LEU A 595 -31.69 -51.86 -17.56
N VAL A 596 -32.04 -51.46 -16.33
CA VAL A 596 -32.57 -52.34 -15.27
C VAL A 596 -33.58 -51.53 -14.45
N ALA A 597 -34.70 -52.14 -14.06
CA ALA A 597 -35.83 -51.58 -13.31
C ALA A 597 -36.85 -50.74 -14.11
N ASP A 598 -37.51 -51.39 -15.07
CA ASP A 598 -38.98 -51.42 -15.04
C ASP A 598 -39.39 -52.52 -14.04
N ASP A 599 -40.19 -52.18 -13.02
CA ASP A 599 -41.30 -52.98 -12.47
C ASP A 599 -41.89 -52.32 -11.21
N GLU A 600 -43.23 -52.16 -11.21
CA GLU A 600 -44.15 -51.88 -10.08
C GLU A 600 -44.00 -50.58 -9.24
N ALA A 601 -45.04 -50.00 -8.62
CA ALA A 601 -46.44 -49.76 -9.00
C ALA A 601 -47.10 -48.76 -8.00
N ASP A 602 -47.94 -47.86 -8.53
CA ASP A 602 -49.13 -47.21 -7.94
C ASP A 602 -49.16 -46.40 -6.61
N ASN A 603 -50.03 -45.37 -6.65
CA ASN A 603 -50.78 -44.66 -5.58
C ASN A 603 -50.20 -43.38 -4.91
N GLU A 604 -50.63 -42.25 -5.48
CA GLU A 604 -51.11 -41.02 -4.79
C GLU A 604 -52.49 -41.26 -4.09
N PRO A 605 -53.11 -40.30 -3.36
CA PRO A 605 -52.63 -39.03 -2.78
C PRO A 605 -53.12 -38.77 -1.31
N ASP A 606 -53.06 -37.50 -0.86
CA ASP A 606 -54.02 -36.76 0.00
C ASP A 606 -53.62 -36.21 1.40
N ASP A 607 -53.86 -34.88 1.51
CA ASP A 607 -54.54 -34.10 2.56
C ASP A 607 -53.92 -33.43 3.83
N GLU A 608 -54.14 -32.11 3.84
CA GLU A 608 -54.70 -31.20 4.87
C GLU A 608 -54.05 -30.82 6.23
N GLN A 609 -53.83 -29.50 6.35
CA GLN A 609 -54.32 -28.55 7.38
C GLN A 609 -54.53 -28.95 8.87
N ASN A 610 -53.87 -28.21 9.78
CA ASN A 610 -54.42 -27.41 10.94
C ASN A 610 -53.26 -27.06 11.94
N VAL A 611 -53.01 -25.86 12.47
CA VAL A 611 -53.78 -24.79 13.18
C VAL A 611 -53.71 -24.88 14.73
N SER A 612 -53.06 -23.85 15.34
CA SER A 612 -53.19 -23.42 16.77
C SER A 612 -52.60 -24.38 17.84
N SER A 613 -52.36 -24.00 19.11
CA SER A 613 -52.16 -22.70 19.81
C SER A 613 -51.60 -22.92 21.24
N ASN A 614 -51.16 -21.83 21.90
CA ASN A 614 -51.07 -21.61 23.36
C ASN A 614 -50.00 -22.36 24.24
N ALA A 615 -49.10 -21.54 24.81
CA ALA A 615 -48.53 -21.69 26.16
C ALA A 615 -49.49 -21.03 27.21
N PRO A 616 -49.13 -20.68 28.47
CA PRO A 616 -47.97 -21.04 29.33
C PRO A 616 -48.35 -21.41 30.80
N LYS A 617 -47.37 -21.73 31.67
CA LYS A 617 -47.16 -21.06 33.01
C LYS A 617 -46.05 -21.66 33.91
N THR A 618 -45.08 -20.79 34.19
CA THR A 618 -44.40 -20.41 35.47
C THR A 618 -44.65 -21.18 36.78
N ILE A 619 -43.61 -21.25 37.64
CA ILE A 619 -43.53 -21.06 39.13
C ILE A 619 -42.08 -21.45 39.57
N GLN A 620 -41.32 -20.83 40.49
CA GLN A 620 -41.56 -19.83 41.56
C GLN A 620 -40.27 -19.03 41.91
N THR A 621 -40.41 -17.83 42.49
CA THR A 621 -39.40 -17.15 43.34
C THR A 621 -39.90 -17.05 44.79
N PRO A 622 -39.00 -16.91 45.78
CA PRO A 622 -38.97 -15.72 46.68
C PRO A 622 -37.52 -15.33 47.12
N ILE A 623 -37.17 -14.21 47.77
CA ILE A 623 -37.73 -12.85 48.03
C ILE A 623 -36.55 -11.90 48.43
N SER A 624 -36.75 -10.58 48.45
CA SER A 624 -35.75 -9.55 48.91
C SER A 624 -36.01 -9.17 50.40
N PRO A 625 -36.02 -7.90 50.94
CA PRO A 625 -35.56 -6.56 50.52
C PRO A 625 -34.73 -5.79 51.63
N VAL A 626 -34.58 -4.44 51.50
CA VAL A 626 -34.62 -3.37 52.57
C VAL A 626 -33.43 -2.36 52.66
N LEU A 627 -33.66 -1.14 52.13
CA LEU A 627 -33.28 0.24 52.59
C LEU A 627 -31.79 0.67 52.77
N SER A 628 -31.38 1.96 52.71
CA SER A 628 -31.98 3.22 52.14
C SER A 628 -31.05 4.46 52.21
N ASN A 629 -31.20 5.37 51.22
CA ASN A 629 -31.18 6.86 51.23
C ASN A 629 -30.51 7.69 52.36
N LYS A 630 -29.71 8.71 51.96
CA LYS A 630 -29.89 10.19 52.11
C LYS A 630 -28.53 10.91 51.94
N ILE A 631 -28.37 11.93 51.08
CA ILE A 631 -28.78 13.36 51.19
C ILE A 631 -28.24 14.05 52.45
N PHE A 632 -27.32 15.01 52.30
CA PHE A 632 -27.50 16.40 52.78
C PHE A 632 -26.50 17.38 52.15
N SER A 633 -26.91 18.65 52.07
CA SER A 633 -26.15 19.81 51.59
C SER A 633 -25.74 20.73 52.74
N SER A 634 -24.61 21.44 52.60
CA SER A 634 -24.39 22.73 53.25
C SER A 634 -23.24 23.48 52.57
N GLY A 635 -23.41 24.76 52.30
CA GLY A 635 -22.30 25.66 52.05
C GLY A 635 -22.37 26.84 53.00
N GLU A 636 -21.26 27.52 53.25
CA GLU A 636 -21.25 28.98 53.41
C GLU A 636 -19.84 29.59 53.37
N THR A 637 -19.85 30.88 53.15
CA THR A 637 -18.79 31.84 52.82
C THR A 637 -17.68 32.06 53.87
N SER A 638 -16.46 32.40 53.41
CA SER A 638 -15.67 33.51 54.00
C SER A 638 -14.51 34.03 53.11
N LYS A 639 -14.71 35.27 52.62
CA LYS A 639 -13.82 36.46 52.73
C LYS A 639 -12.30 36.37 52.44
N THR A 640 -11.94 36.99 51.31
CA THR A 640 -10.98 38.11 51.13
C THR A 640 -9.67 38.17 51.95
N GLN A 641 -8.54 38.28 51.23
CA GLN A 641 -7.58 39.36 51.48
C GLN A 641 -6.80 39.78 50.21
N ASP A 642 -6.45 41.06 50.14
CA ASP A 642 -5.88 41.76 48.99
C ASP A 642 -4.35 41.64 48.82
N SER A 643 -3.87 42.23 47.72
CA SER A 643 -2.54 42.83 47.45
C SER A 643 -1.65 42.08 46.44
N SER A 644 -0.97 42.75 45.51
CA SER A 644 -1.09 44.14 45.02
C SER A 644 -0.33 44.31 43.70
N ASN A 645 -0.71 45.32 42.90
CA ASN A 645 0.08 45.80 41.76
C ASN A 645 1.56 46.07 42.13
N CYS A 646 2.49 45.86 41.19
CA CYS A 646 3.31 46.98 40.75
C CYS A 646 4.01 46.79 39.39
N SER A 647 3.87 47.85 38.60
CA SER A 647 4.40 48.13 37.28
C SER A 647 5.88 48.54 37.23
N VAL A 648 6.49 48.33 36.05
CA VAL A 648 7.54 49.18 35.41
C VAL A 648 8.94 49.22 36.03
N GLY A 649 9.96 49.02 35.17
CA GLY A 649 11.36 49.32 35.48
C GLY A 649 12.31 49.14 34.29
N LYS A 650 12.45 50.16 33.42
CA LYS A 650 13.57 50.23 32.46
C LYS A 650 14.89 50.46 33.22
N GLY A 651 15.98 49.82 32.80
CA GLY A 651 17.31 50.02 33.39
C GLY A 651 18.45 49.63 32.45
N THR A 652 19.00 50.62 31.74
CA THR A 652 20.19 50.50 30.89
C THR A 652 21.48 50.46 31.70
N SER A 653 22.50 49.70 31.24
CA SER A 653 23.90 50.14 31.39
C SER A 653 24.83 49.48 30.36
N ASP A 654 25.71 50.29 29.77
CA ASP A 654 26.77 49.87 28.86
C ASP A 654 27.93 49.18 29.57
N SER A 655 28.62 48.29 28.87
CA SER A 655 30.10 48.31 28.79
C SER A 655 30.62 47.39 27.68
N GLY A 656 31.21 47.98 26.63
CA GLY A 656 32.23 47.31 25.82
C GLY A 656 33.59 47.27 26.55
N PRO A 657 34.71 46.90 25.91
CA PRO A 657 34.98 47.25 24.50
C PRO A 657 35.82 46.25 23.66
N GLN A 658 36.12 46.69 22.42
CA GLN A 658 37.14 46.21 21.47
C GLN A 658 36.85 44.87 20.74
N SER A 659 36.42 44.86 19.46
CA SER A 659 37.06 45.38 18.23
C SER A 659 38.27 44.57 17.74
N THR A 660 38.05 43.72 16.74
CA THR A 660 39.01 43.54 15.64
C THR A 660 38.22 43.39 14.34
N ARG A 661 38.69 44.05 13.27
CA ARG A 661 37.92 44.30 12.03
C ARG A 661 38.73 43.81 10.83
N LEU A 662 38.22 42.84 10.07
CA LEU A 662 38.67 42.51 8.72
C LEU A 662 37.42 42.13 7.90
N ILE A 663 36.84 43.12 7.19
CA ILE A 663 37.02 43.35 5.75
C ILE A 663 36.24 42.33 4.90
N TYR A 664 35.07 42.79 4.44
CA TYR A 664 34.30 42.18 3.35
C TYR A 664 35.10 42.25 2.04
N LEU A 665 35.08 41.16 1.27
CA LEU A 665 35.30 41.21 -0.17
C LEU A 665 33.99 40.89 -0.89
N ASN A 666 33.47 41.90 -1.59
CA ASN A 666 32.33 41.74 -2.51
C ASN A 666 32.83 41.08 -3.79
N GLU A 667 32.44 39.84 -4.06
CA GLU A 667 32.55 39.28 -5.40
C GLU A 667 31.28 39.49 -6.23
N ARG A 668 31.50 39.89 -7.47
CA ARG A 668 30.48 40.44 -8.37
C ARG A 668 29.60 39.31 -8.92
N ARG A 669 28.28 39.38 -8.70
CA ARG A 669 27.34 38.66 -9.56
C ARG A 669 27.46 39.23 -10.97
N GLN A 670 27.99 38.43 -11.90
CA GLN A 670 27.85 38.73 -13.33
C GLN A 670 26.43 38.39 -13.78
N GLU A 671 25.76 39.35 -14.40
CA GLU A 671 24.44 39.17 -14.99
C GLU A 671 24.54 38.23 -16.20
N LYS A 672 23.73 37.16 -16.20
CA LYS A 672 23.52 36.35 -17.42
C LYS A 672 22.44 37.03 -18.27
N PRO A 673 22.63 37.19 -19.59
CA PRO A 673 21.70 37.93 -20.44
C PRO A 673 20.38 37.17 -20.65
N GLU A 674 19.26 37.91 -20.64
CA GLU A 674 17.92 37.40 -20.99
C GLU A 674 17.91 36.80 -22.41
N PHE A 675 17.54 35.52 -22.53
CA PHE A 675 17.33 34.90 -23.83
C PHE A 675 15.86 35.04 -24.27
N LYS A 676 15.50 36.15 -24.92
CA LYS A 676 14.17 36.37 -25.50
C LYS A 676 13.96 35.47 -26.74
N PRO A 677 13.01 34.51 -26.74
CA PRO A 677 12.72 33.73 -27.93
C PRO A 677 12.02 34.58 -28.99
N LYS A 678 12.55 34.58 -30.22
CA LYS A 678 11.92 35.24 -31.37
C LYS A 678 10.59 34.55 -31.73
N PRO A 679 9.56 35.29 -32.17
CA PRO A 679 8.28 34.70 -32.55
C PRO A 679 8.44 33.79 -33.78
N LYS A 680 8.17 32.49 -33.61
CA LYS A 680 8.04 31.57 -34.75
C LYS A 680 6.76 31.91 -35.51
N LYS A 681 6.87 32.06 -36.84
CA LYS A 681 5.71 32.26 -37.72
C LYS A 681 4.76 31.06 -37.60
N MET A 682 3.47 31.34 -37.38
CA MET A 682 2.40 30.35 -37.53
C MET A 682 2.43 29.73 -38.93
N GLN A 683 2.84 28.47 -39.03
CA GLN A 683 2.31 27.60 -40.08
C GLN A 683 0.94 27.11 -39.60
N ARG A 684 -0.11 27.31 -40.41
CA ARG A 684 -1.43 26.74 -40.13
C ARG A 684 -1.32 25.22 -40.15
N ALA A 685 -1.44 24.58 -38.98
CA ALA A 685 -1.78 23.17 -38.92
C ALA A 685 -3.13 22.99 -39.64
N ARG A 686 -3.15 22.22 -40.72
CA ARG A 686 -4.40 21.74 -41.32
C ARG A 686 -5.09 20.86 -40.28
N SER A 687 -6.42 20.95 -40.17
CA SER A 687 -7.17 20.06 -39.29
C SER A 687 -6.94 18.60 -39.72
N LEU A 688 -6.46 17.79 -38.78
CA LEU A 688 -6.52 16.34 -38.90
C LEU A 688 -7.99 15.94 -38.84
N LYS A 689 -8.60 15.77 -40.02
CA LYS A 689 -9.89 15.09 -40.15
C LYS A 689 -9.73 13.68 -39.57
N HIS A 690 -10.74 13.22 -38.82
CA HIS A 690 -10.79 11.84 -38.36
C HIS A 690 -10.70 10.88 -39.55
N HIS A 691 -9.69 10.03 -39.58
CA HIS A 691 -9.69 8.83 -40.41
C HIS A 691 -10.37 7.71 -39.62
N SER A 692 -11.69 7.64 -39.70
CA SER A 692 -12.43 6.42 -39.35
C SER A 692 -12.19 5.39 -40.46
N PHE A 693 -11.23 4.48 -40.26
CA PHE A 693 -11.14 3.27 -41.10
C PHE A 693 -12.22 2.27 -40.66
N LEU A 694 -13.48 2.61 -40.95
CA LEU A 694 -14.55 1.63 -41.05
C LEU A 694 -14.54 1.04 -42.46
N SER A 695 -14.47 -0.28 -42.55
CA SER A 695 -14.56 -1.02 -43.81
C SER A 695 -15.95 -0.84 -44.42
N GLU A 696 -16.03 -0.11 -45.54
CA GLU A 696 -17.23 -0.02 -46.40
C GLU A 696 -17.19 -1.02 -47.58
N VAL A 697 -16.42 -2.09 -47.44
CA VAL A 697 -16.46 -3.23 -48.37
C VAL A 697 -17.46 -4.26 -47.82
N PRO A 698 -18.61 -4.49 -48.49
CA PRO A 698 -19.66 -5.39 -47.97
C PRO A 698 -19.14 -6.80 -47.67
N ASP A 699 -18.24 -7.31 -48.51
CA ASP A 699 -17.67 -8.66 -48.41
C ASP A 699 -16.81 -8.83 -47.15
N VAL A 700 -16.10 -7.77 -46.72
CA VAL A 700 -15.31 -7.77 -45.48
C VAL A 700 -16.24 -7.83 -44.26
N ARG A 701 -17.35 -7.09 -44.25
CA ARG A 701 -18.36 -7.20 -43.17
C ARG A 701 -19.11 -8.54 -43.20
N HIS A 702 -19.19 -9.20 -44.35
CA HIS A 702 -19.77 -10.53 -44.44
C HIS A 702 -18.83 -11.59 -43.84
N MET A 703 -17.53 -11.56 -44.20
CA MET A 703 -16.51 -12.43 -43.61
C MET A 703 -16.34 -12.20 -42.10
N GLU A 704 -16.33 -10.96 -41.63
CA GLU A 704 -16.22 -10.64 -40.20
C GLU A 704 -17.39 -11.22 -39.38
N ARG A 705 -18.63 -11.12 -39.89
CA ARG A 705 -19.79 -11.76 -39.26
C ARG A 705 -19.75 -13.29 -39.34
N ALA A 706 -19.23 -13.86 -40.43
CA ALA A 706 -19.06 -15.31 -40.54
C ALA A 706 -18.05 -15.84 -39.51
N LEU A 707 -16.92 -15.13 -39.30
CA LEU A 707 -15.93 -15.45 -38.28
C LEU A 707 -16.46 -15.31 -36.85
N LEU A 708 -17.20 -14.23 -36.56
CA LEU A 708 -17.86 -14.06 -35.26
C LEU A 708 -18.93 -15.12 -35.02
N GLY A 709 -19.72 -15.49 -36.03
CA GLY A 709 -20.67 -16.61 -35.96
C GLY A 709 -20.00 -17.95 -35.70
N LEU A 710 -18.84 -18.21 -36.31
CA LEU A 710 -18.06 -19.43 -36.07
C LEU A 710 -17.50 -19.48 -34.63
N LEU A 711 -17.09 -18.33 -34.08
CA LEU A 711 -16.67 -18.18 -32.69
C LEU A 711 -17.83 -18.38 -31.70
N ASP A 712 -19.01 -17.86 -32.00
CA ASP A 712 -20.22 -18.07 -31.19
C ASP A 712 -20.70 -19.54 -31.26
N ASP A 713 -20.64 -20.19 -32.42
CA ASP A 713 -20.98 -21.62 -32.56
C ASP A 713 -19.92 -22.54 -31.89
N PHE A 714 -18.66 -22.08 -31.77
CA PHE A 714 -17.62 -22.72 -30.96
C PHE A 714 -17.87 -22.55 -29.46
N HIS A 715 -18.09 -21.32 -28.98
CA HIS A 715 -18.33 -21.04 -27.56
C HIS A 715 -19.68 -21.55 -27.04
N SER A 716 -20.71 -21.64 -27.88
CA SER A 716 -22.00 -22.25 -27.53
C SER A 716 -22.01 -23.78 -27.61
N GLY A 717 -20.89 -24.42 -28.00
CA GLY A 717 -20.76 -25.88 -28.06
C GLY A 717 -21.56 -26.56 -29.17
N LYS A 718 -22.09 -25.81 -30.14
CA LYS A 718 -22.76 -26.38 -31.33
C LYS A 718 -21.77 -27.14 -32.22
N LEU A 719 -20.52 -26.69 -32.28
CA LEU A 719 -19.42 -27.46 -32.87
C LEU A 719 -19.04 -28.62 -31.93
N LYS A 720 -19.71 -29.76 -32.10
CA LYS A 720 -19.36 -31.02 -31.41
C LYS A 720 -17.91 -31.42 -31.72
N ALA A 721 -17.26 -32.03 -30.73
CA ALA A 721 -15.84 -32.37 -30.73
C ALA A 721 -15.37 -33.05 -32.04
N PHE A 722 -14.28 -32.53 -32.60
CA PHE A 722 -13.72 -32.93 -33.89
C PHE A 722 -13.31 -34.42 -33.95
N GLY A 723 -14.19 -35.25 -34.51
CA GLY A 723 -13.90 -36.65 -34.82
C GLY A 723 -13.40 -36.84 -36.26
N SER A 724 -12.41 -37.72 -36.44
CA SER A 724 -11.95 -38.46 -37.66
C SER A 724 -11.85 -37.81 -39.07
N GLY A 725 -12.40 -36.62 -39.34
CA GLY A 725 -12.46 -36.02 -40.69
C GLY A 725 -11.37 -35.00 -41.00
N CYS A 726 -10.58 -34.55 -40.02
CA CYS A 726 -9.53 -33.55 -40.21
C CYS A 726 -8.14 -34.13 -39.86
N THR A 727 -7.21 -34.11 -40.82
CA THR A 727 -5.82 -34.52 -40.59
C THR A 727 -5.03 -33.38 -39.95
N MET A 728 -3.96 -33.70 -39.22
CA MET A 728 -3.08 -32.69 -38.65
C MET A 728 -2.37 -31.84 -39.72
N GLU A 729 -2.25 -32.38 -40.93
CA GLU A 729 -1.72 -31.69 -42.10
C GLU A 729 -2.66 -30.56 -42.57
N HIS A 730 -3.98 -30.79 -42.62
CA HIS A 730 -4.97 -29.74 -42.92
C HIS A 730 -4.99 -28.62 -41.86
N MET A 731 -4.88 -28.97 -40.58
CA MET A 731 -4.79 -27.99 -39.49
C MET A 731 -3.49 -27.16 -39.55
N THR A 732 -2.39 -27.77 -40.02
CA THR A 732 -1.09 -27.09 -40.17
C THR A 732 -1.12 -26.12 -41.35
N ASP A 733 -1.68 -26.51 -42.50
CA ASP A 733 -1.87 -25.62 -43.66
C ASP A 733 -2.73 -24.40 -43.33
N ILE A 734 -3.88 -24.58 -42.65
CA ILE A 734 -4.73 -23.44 -42.24
C ILE A 734 -3.99 -22.51 -41.27
N ARG A 735 -3.24 -23.06 -40.30
CA ARG A 735 -2.45 -22.25 -39.38
C ARG A 735 -1.34 -21.48 -40.11
N GLU A 736 -0.63 -22.12 -41.03
CA GLU A 736 0.40 -21.47 -41.84
C GLU A 736 -0.20 -20.37 -42.73
N GLN A 737 -1.39 -20.58 -43.29
CA GLN A 737 -2.11 -19.55 -44.05
C GLN A 737 -2.54 -18.37 -43.16
N GLN A 738 -3.00 -18.61 -41.92
CA GLN A 738 -3.31 -17.55 -40.95
C GLN A 738 -2.06 -16.75 -40.53
N GLU A 739 -0.95 -17.41 -40.20
CA GLU A 739 0.31 -16.75 -39.83
C GLU A 739 0.89 -15.94 -41.00
N ASN A 740 0.76 -16.44 -42.24
CA ASN A 740 1.11 -15.70 -43.45
C ASN A 740 0.19 -14.51 -43.75
N LEU A 741 -1.10 -14.60 -43.41
CA LEU A 741 -2.05 -13.49 -43.55
C LEU A 741 -1.75 -12.37 -42.56
N ALA A 742 -1.45 -12.73 -41.30
CA ALA A 742 -1.06 -11.79 -40.25
C ALA A 742 0.22 -11.01 -40.61
N LYS A 743 1.23 -11.69 -41.18
CA LYS A 743 2.43 -11.02 -41.71
C LYS A 743 2.10 -10.04 -42.83
N LEU A 744 1.30 -10.44 -43.82
CA LEU A 744 0.95 -9.57 -44.95
C LEU A 744 0.16 -8.33 -44.52
N HIS A 745 -0.71 -8.46 -43.50
CA HIS A 745 -1.39 -7.33 -42.88
C HIS A 745 -0.39 -6.38 -42.18
N PHE A 746 0.62 -6.92 -41.50
CA PHE A 746 1.65 -6.11 -40.85
C PHE A 746 2.53 -5.36 -41.86
N ASP A 747 2.92 -6.03 -42.96
CA ASP A 747 3.72 -5.45 -44.04
C ASP A 747 2.97 -4.35 -44.81
N LEU A 748 1.65 -4.53 -45.03
CA LEU A 748 0.75 -3.49 -45.57
C LEU A 748 0.66 -2.24 -44.67
N GLY A 749 0.87 -2.38 -43.36
CA GLY A 749 0.96 -1.26 -42.42
C GLY A 749 2.33 -0.58 -42.39
N ALA A 750 3.38 -1.24 -42.87
CA ALA A 750 4.75 -0.75 -42.88
C ALA A 750 5.17 -0.08 -44.19
N SER A 751 4.50 -0.37 -45.32
CA SER A 751 4.76 0.25 -46.62
C SER A 751 4.17 1.66 -46.72
N GLY A 752 4.92 2.67 -46.24
CA GLY A 752 4.52 4.07 -46.34
C GLY A 752 4.48 4.59 -47.78
N ASP A 753 3.35 5.22 -48.16
CA ASP A 753 3.11 6.10 -49.31
C ASP A 753 3.69 5.71 -50.70
N ASP A 754 3.91 4.42 -50.99
CA ASP A 754 4.13 3.90 -52.36
C ASP A 754 2.87 3.18 -52.89
N PRO A 755 2.08 3.82 -53.80
CA PRO A 755 0.84 3.25 -54.30
C PRO A 755 1.01 1.97 -55.12
N LEU A 756 2.17 1.74 -55.75
CA LEU A 756 2.42 0.57 -56.59
C LEU A 756 2.64 -0.69 -55.75
N ASN A 757 3.36 -0.54 -54.63
CA ASN A 757 3.66 -1.65 -53.73
C ASN A 757 2.40 -2.08 -52.93
N SER A 758 1.63 -1.11 -52.44
CA SER A 758 0.37 -1.37 -51.73
C SER A 758 -0.67 -2.09 -52.59
N ASN A 759 -0.80 -1.76 -53.88
CA ASN A 759 -1.73 -2.46 -54.78
C ASN A 759 -1.32 -3.91 -55.04
N ASN A 760 -0.02 -4.20 -55.21
CA ASN A 760 0.45 -5.58 -55.37
C ASN A 760 0.25 -6.41 -54.09
N ASN A 761 0.53 -5.83 -52.91
CA ASN A 761 0.32 -6.49 -51.63
C ASN A 761 -1.17 -6.75 -51.36
N MET A 762 -2.06 -5.82 -51.73
CA MET A 762 -3.52 -6.04 -51.67
C MET A 762 -3.98 -7.16 -52.62
N LEU A 763 -3.43 -7.25 -53.84
CA LEU A 763 -3.78 -8.33 -54.77
C LEU A 763 -3.36 -9.71 -54.21
N GLN A 764 -2.19 -9.79 -53.59
CA GLN A 764 -1.72 -11.01 -52.93
C GLN A 764 -2.56 -11.36 -51.68
N LEU A 765 -3.04 -10.36 -50.94
CA LEU A 765 -3.92 -10.56 -49.79
C LEU A 765 -5.23 -11.24 -50.22
N VAL A 766 -5.88 -10.70 -51.27
CA VAL A 766 -7.13 -11.25 -51.81
C VAL A 766 -6.94 -12.69 -52.31
N GLN A 767 -5.90 -12.96 -53.09
CA GLN A 767 -5.60 -14.32 -53.58
C GLN A 767 -5.32 -15.34 -52.46
N LYS A 768 -4.75 -14.91 -51.33
CA LYS A 768 -4.54 -15.78 -50.16
C LYS A 768 -5.83 -15.99 -49.36
N LEU A 769 -6.68 -14.96 -49.23
CA LEU A 769 -8.00 -15.08 -48.61
C LEU A 769 -8.92 -16.04 -49.39
N GLU A 770 -8.93 -15.96 -50.72
CA GLU A 770 -9.67 -16.90 -51.58
C GLU A 770 -9.22 -18.35 -51.36
N LYS A 771 -7.90 -18.61 -51.29
CA LYS A 771 -7.36 -19.95 -51.00
C LYS A 771 -7.72 -20.45 -49.60
N LEU A 772 -7.69 -19.58 -48.59
CA LEU A 772 -8.08 -19.93 -47.24
C LEU A 772 -9.58 -20.28 -47.17
N SER A 773 -10.44 -19.50 -47.85
CA SER A 773 -11.87 -19.78 -47.96
C SER A 773 -12.14 -21.15 -48.60
N VAL A 774 -11.48 -21.45 -49.73
CA VAL A 774 -11.61 -22.77 -50.41
C VAL A 774 -11.10 -23.93 -49.53
N SER A 775 -10.08 -23.70 -48.70
CA SER A 775 -9.58 -24.73 -47.77
C SER A 775 -10.55 -24.98 -46.61
N ILE A 776 -11.22 -23.93 -46.12
CA ILE A 776 -12.28 -24.03 -45.10
C ILE A 776 -13.54 -24.70 -45.67
N GLU A 777 -13.96 -24.34 -46.88
CA GLU A 777 -15.10 -24.98 -47.57
C GLU A 777 -14.86 -26.48 -47.80
N LYS A 778 -13.64 -26.87 -48.17
CA LYS A 778 -13.26 -28.29 -48.28
C LYS A 778 -13.48 -29.04 -46.96
N LEU A 779 -13.02 -28.49 -45.82
CA LEU A 779 -13.26 -29.09 -44.51
C LEU A 779 -14.75 -29.25 -44.18
N HIS A 780 -15.57 -28.26 -44.53
CA HIS A 780 -17.03 -28.36 -44.37
C HIS A 780 -17.62 -29.47 -45.25
N SER A 781 -17.18 -29.61 -46.50
CA SER A 781 -17.66 -30.65 -47.42
C SER A 781 -17.25 -32.09 -47.03
N THR A 782 -16.14 -32.27 -46.30
CA THR A 782 -15.75 -33.58 -45.76
C THR A 782 -16.55 -34.01 -44.53
N ASN A 783 -17.36 -33.12 -43.96
CA ASN A 783 -18.08 -33.35 -42.69
C ASN A 783 -19.61 -33.50 -42.86
N SER A 784 -20.11 -33.56 -44.10
CA SER A 784 -21.56 -33.69 -44.42
C SER A 784 -21.99 -35.12 -44.75
N GLY A 785 -21.23 -36.12 -44.28
CA GLY A 785 -21.46 -37.54 -44.58
C GLY A 785 -21.02 -38.48 -43.46
N ILE A 786 -21.51 -38.27 -42.23
CA ILE A 786 -21.66 -39.22 -41.10
C ILE A 786 -22.74 -38.67 -40.17
#